data_AF-A0A2V5I4A0-F1
#
_entry.id   AF-A0A2V5I4A0-F1
#
_cell.length_a   1.000
_cell.length_b   1.000
_cell.length_c   1.000
_cell.angle_alpha   90.00
_cell.angle_beta   90.00
_cell.angle_gamma   90.00
#
_symmetry.space_group_name_H-M   'P 1'
#
loop_
_entity.id
_entity.type
_entity.pdbx_description
1 polymer ?
#
loop_
_entity_poly.entity_id
_entity_poly.type
_entity_poly.pdbx_seq_one_letter_code
_entity_poly.pdbx_strand_id
1 'polypeptide(L)'
;MVLDRLQQLAHHVKATAPPPHPLDPLSTSEIDTAVALIRKEHGKVNFNAVTLYEPRKVEMMAWLADPQKAPRPVRMADVVAIAPGGKVYDGIVDLEKEQVVEWKHTPGVQPLITMEDLQEVESIVRKDPKVIEQCAIIGIPKEEMHKVYCDPWTIGYDERFGTDVRLQQALMYYRPHVDDSQYTYPLDFCPIFNAETKEVIHIDIPPVRRPISKAPPNNYDVNSIEKDGGFRTDIKPIHITQPEGVSFNVNGRNIDWQNWNIHVGFNYREGIVLNNITFNDKGNVRPVFYRLSLAEMVVPYGNPEHPHQRKHAFDLGEYGGGYMTNSLSLGCDCKGAIHYMDAAFVNRAGASTIVKNAICIHEEDNGILFKHTDFRDESVIVTRARKLIISHIFTAANYEYCVYWIFHQDGTVQLDIKLTGILNTYAMNPGEDTHGWGTEVYPGVNAHNHQHLFCLRVDPNIDGPNNTVFQVDAVRGPGEVGSAENKYGNAFYAKKTKFNTPREAMSDYDGNTSRTWEIANTNKLHPYSKKPVTYKLVSREVPPLLPKEGGLVWKRAGFARHAVHVTKYSDDQIHPAGRHVPQTSGEPSQGLPAWIEEAGADSSIDNTDIVLWHTFGLTHFPAPEDYPIMPAEPMTLLLRPRHFFARNPALDVPPSYARTPSQIASDSCGCSCKKSDGSSVQV
;
A
#
# COMPACT_ATOMS: atom_id res chain seq x y z
N MET A 1 -2.61 -16.64 42.98
CA MET A 1 -1.69 -15.75 43.72
C MET A 1 -0.70 -14.99 42.84
N VAL A 2 0.14 -15.63 42.00
CA VAL A 2 1.04 -14.88 41.07
C VAL A 2 0.28 -14.30 39.87
N LEU A 3 -0.69 -15.04 39.31
CA LEU A 3 -1.57 -14.55 38.25
C LEU A 3 -2.43 -13.36 38.70
N ASP A 4 -3.02 -13.43 39.90
CA ASP A 4 -3.84 -12.35 40.45
C ASP A 4 -3.03 -11.08 40.70
N ARG A 5 -1.76 -11.22 41.12
CA ARG A 5 -0.84 -10.08 41.30
C ARG A 5 -0.43 -9.47 39.96
N LEU A 6 -0.22 -10.28 38.92
CA LEU A 6 0.04 -9.80 37.56
C LEU A 6 -1.18 -9.10 36.96
N GLN A 7 -2.39 -9.60 37.19
CA GLN A 7 -3.64 -8.95 36.79
C GLN A 7 -3.88 -7.65 37.56
N GLN A 8 -3.59 -7.61 38.87
CA GLN A 8 -3.67 -6.40 39.68
C GLN A 8 -2.64 -5.34 39.27
N LEU A 9 -1.42 -5.76 38.92
CA LEU A 9 -0.38 -4.88 38.36
C LEU A 9 -0.78 -4.37 36.97
N ALA A 10 -1.29 -5.23 36.08
CA ALA A 10 -1.79 -4.81 34.78
C ALA A 10 -2.98 -3.84 34.89
N HIS A 11 -3.89 -4.05 35.85
CA HIS A 11 -4.97 -3.11 36.16
C HIS A 11 -4.46 -1.79 36.75
N HIS A 12 -3.47 -1.81 37.65
CA HIS A 12 -2.89 -0.59 38.21
C HIS A 12 -2.11 0.22 37.16
N VAL A 13 -1.39 -0.45 36.24
CA VAL A 13 -0.71 0.23 35.13
C VAL A 13 -1.73 0.81 34.13
N LYS A 14 -2.82 0.09 33.82
CA LYS A 14 -3.95 0.60 33.01
C LYS A 14 -4.61 1.85 33.62
N ALA A 15 -4.69 1.95 34.96
CA ALA A 15 -5.32 3.09 35.64
C ALA A 15 -4.48 4.38 35.63
N THR A 16 -3.18 4.31 35.31
CA THR A 16 -2.25 5.45 35.34
C THR A 16 -1.77 5.93 33.97
N ALA A 17 -1.97 5.16 32.91
CA ALA A 17 -1.61 5.55 31.55
C ALA A 17 -2.71 6.42 30.93
N PRO A 18 -2.38 7.50 30.19
CA PRO A 18 -3.38 8.24 29.45
C PRO A 18 -4.06 7.31 28.42
N PRO A 19 -5.36 7.49 28.14
CA PRO A 19 -6.04 6.69 27.13
C PRO A 19 -5.35 6.87 25.77
N PRO A 20 -5.31 5.83 24.90
CA PRO A 20 -4.65 5.92 23.61
C PRO A 20 -5.25 7.04 22.74
N HIS A 21 -4.65 7.44 21.65
CA HIS A 21 -5.36 8.27 20.67
C HIS A 21 -6.54 7.46 20.08
N PRO A 22 -7.74 8.02 19.80
CA PRO A 22 -8.87 7.25 19.28
C PRO A 22 -8.57 6.49 17.97
N LEU A 23 -7.63 6.99 17.16
CA LEU A 23 -7.16 6.36 15.93
C LEU A 23 -5.96 5.40 16.13
N ASP A 24 -5.42 5.27 17.34
CA ASP A 24 -4.33 4.32 17.56
C ASP A 24 -4.83 2.89 17.26
N PRO A 25 -4.06 2.06 16.55
CA PRO A 25 -4.35 0.63 16.42
C PRO A 25 -4.59 -0.04 17.78
N LEU A 26 -5.35 -1.13 17.80
CA LEU A 26 -5.60 -1.87 19.03
C LEU A 26 -4.29 -2.38 19.63
N SER A 27 -4.14 -2.22 20.93
CA SER A 27 -3.10 -2.89 21.71
C SER A 27 -3.36 -4.39 21.81
N THR A 28 -2.33 -5.17 22.15
CA THR A 28 -2.49 -6.60 22.46
C THR A 28 -3.55 -6.85 23.53
N SER A 29 -3.62 -6.00 24.56
CA SER A 29 -4.62 -6.12 25.62
C SER A 29 -6.05 -5.85 25.15
N GLU A 30 -6.25 -4.95 24.18
CA GLU A 30 -7.56 -4.68 23.59
C GLU A 30 -7.98 -5.84 22.66
N ILE A 31 -7.04 -6.39 21.88
CA ILE A 31 -7.25 -7.59 21.05
C ILE A 31 -7.67 -8.78 21.93
N ASP A 32 -6.91 -9.06 23.00
CA ASP A 32 -7.21 -10.16 23.92
C ASP A 32 -8.58 -9.97 24.61
N THR A 33 -8.95 -8.72 24.90
CA THR A 33 -10.26 -8.38 25.48
C THR A 33 -11.40 -8.67 24.49
N ALA A 34 -11.28 -8.22 23.24
CA ALA A 34 -12.27 -8.51 22.20
C ALA A 34 -12.43 -10.03 21.99
N VAL A 35 -11.32 -10.76 21.91
CA VAL A 35 -11.32 -12.23 21.79
C VAL A 35 -12.04 -12.89 22.98
N ALA A 36 -11.75 -12.46 24.21
CA ALA A 36 -12.37 -13.02 25.40
C ALA A 36 -13.89 -12.81 25.41
N LEU A 37 -14.36 -11.64 24.98
CA LEU A 37 -15.79 -11.32 24.88
C LEU A 37 -16.51 -12.18 23.83
N ILE A 38 -15.95 -12.26 22.63
CA ILE A 38 -16.50 -13.14 21.57
C ILE A 38 -16.56 -14.60 22.03
N ARG A 39 -15.52 -15.10 22.69
CA ARG A 39 -15.50 -16.48 23.21
C ARG A 39 -16.52 -16.73 24.30
N LYS A 40 -16.71 -15.75 25.19
CA LYS A 40 -17.67 -15.83 26.28
C LYS A 40 -19.11 -15.94 25.75
N GLU A 41 -19.44 -15.19 24.70
CA GLU A 41 -20.79 -15.12 24.16
C GLU A 41 -21.09 -16.19 23.09
N HIS A 42 -20.12 -16.51 22.22
CA HIS A 42 -20.32 -17.34 21.04
C HIS A 42 -19.51 -18.64 21.04
N GLY A 43 -18.74 -18.91 22.10
CA GLY A 43 -17.98 -20.14 22.25
C GLY A 43 -16.71 -20.19 21.40
N LYS A 44 -16.30 -21.41 20.99
CA LYS A 44 -15.05 -21.61 20.26
C LYS A 44 -15.22 -21.28 18.78
N VAL A 45 -14.54 -20.20 18.36
CA VAL A 45 -14.37 -19.78 16.96
C VAL A 45 -12.88 -19.63 16.63
N ASN A 46 -12.56 -19.66 15.34
CA ASN A 46 -11.25 -19.25 14.83
C ASN A 46 -11.30 -17.76 14.47
N PHE A 47 -10.28 -16.99 14.84
CA PHE A 47 -10.21 -15.57 14.51
C PHE A 47 -9.46 -15.36 13.20
N ASN A 48 -10.01 -14.55 12.32
CA ASN A 48 -9.38 -14.16 11.06
C ASN A 48 -8.81 -12.74 11.15
N ALA A 49 -9.56 -11.82 11.76
CA ALA A 49 -9.11 -10.47 12.06
C ALA A 49 -9.73 -9.95 13.35
N VAL A 50 -8.96 -9.17 14.11
CA VAL A 50 -9.41 -8.31 15.20
C VAL A 50 -8.64 -7.01 15.05
N THR A 51 -9.32 -5.95 14.64
CA THR A 51 -8.71 -4.66 14.31
C THR A 51 -9.48 -3.51 14.93
N LEU A 52 -8.91 -2.31 14.91
CA LEU A 52 -9.63 -1.10 15.32
C LEU A 52 -10.84 -0.91 14.39
N TYR A 53 -12.02 -0.75 14.97
CA TYR A 53 -13.13 -0.14 14.27
C TYR A 53 -12.93 1.37 14.37
N GLU A 54 -12.40 1.99 13.29
CA GLU A 54 -12.07 3.41 13.29
C GLU A 54 -13.30 4.24 13.73
N PRO A 55 -13.14 5.26 14.60
CA PRO A 55 -14.23 6.10 15.02
C PRO A 55 -14.94 6.75 13.83
N ARG A 56 -16.27 6.92 13.95
CA ARG A 56 -17.05 7.63 12.94
C ARG A 56 -16.48 9.04 12.74
N LYS A 57 -16.27 9.48 11.49
CA LYS A 57 -15.54 10.72 11.19
C LYS A 57 -16.17 11.95 11.80
N VAL A 58 -17.50 12.01 11.89
CA VAL A 58 -18.21 13.13 12.54
C VAL A 58 -17.82 13.24 14.02
N GLU A 59 -17.77 12.13 14.75
CA GLU A 59 -17.37 12.08 16.15
C GLU A 59 -15.87 12.38 16.31
N MET A 60 -15.05 11.81 15.44
CA MET A 60 -13.61 12.03 15.44
C MET A 60 -13.26 13.51 15.18
N MET A 61 -13.89 14.14 14.19
CA MET A 61 -13.67 15.54 13.86
C MET A 61 -14.12 16.48 14.97
N ALA A 62 -15.24 16.16 15.65
CA ALA A 62 -15.67 16.91 16.83
C ALA A 62 -14.65 16.80 17.97
N TRP A 63 -14.12 15.59 18.22
CA TRP A 63 -13.08 15.36 19.22
C TRP A 63 -11.75 16.04 18.87
N LEU A 64 -11.29 15.97 17.62
CA LEU A 64 -10.06 16.63 17.16
C LEU A 64 -10.13 18.16 17.30
N ALA A 65 -11.31 18.75 17.14
CA ALA A 65 -11.48 20.19 17.23
C ALA A 65 -11.35 20.73 18.67
N ASP A 66 -11.84 19.99 19.67
CA ASP A 66 -11.71 20.35 21.08
C ASP A 66 -11.67 19.09 21.98
N PRO A 67 -10.51 18.41 22.08
CA PRO A 67 -10.37 17.17 22.84
C PRO A 67 -10.67 17.30 24.35
N GLN A 68 -10.70 18.53 24.88
CA GLN A 68 -10.97 18.80 26.29
C GLN A 68 -12.47 18.86 26.61
N LYS A 69 -13.32 19.20 25.61
CA LYS A 69 -14.76 19.37 25.80
C LYS A 69 -15.59 18.35 25.04
N ALA A 70 -15.16 17.95 23.86
CA ALA A 70 -15.88 16.99 23.04
C ALA A 70 -15.79 15.59 23.68
N PRO A 71 -16.87 14.79 23.61
CA PRO A 71 -16.83 13.42 24.07
C PRO A 71 -15.77 12.66 23.26
N ARG A 72 -15.00 11.85 23.97
CA ARG A 72 -14.06 10.95 23.33
C ARG A 72 -14.83 9.90 22.50
N PRO A 73 -14.45 9.63 21.24
CA PRO A 73 -15.12 8.60 20.46
C PRO A 73 -14.98 7.23 21.11
N VAL A 74 -16.02 6.40 20.98
CA VAL A 74 -16.09 5.08 21.59
C VAL A 74 -15.00 4.18 20.99
N ARG A 75 -14.25 3.50 21.85
CA ARG A 75 -13.19 2.58 21.44
C ARG A 75 -13.78 1.20 21.09
N MET A 76 -13.80 0.85 19.81
CA MET A 76 -14.40 -0.39 19.33
C MET A 76 -13.41 -1.27 18.54
N ALA A 77 -13.63 -2.57 18.57
CA ALA A 77 -12.92 -3.56 17.77
C ALA A 77 -13.84 -4.15 16.70
N ASP A 78 -13.33 -4.22 15.46
CA ASP A 78 -13.93 -4.95 14.34
C ASP A 78 -13.33 -6.35 14.27
N VAL A 79 -14.17 -7.38 14.20
CA VAL A 79 -13.80 -8.79 14.30
C VAL A 79 -14.33 -9.55 13.09
N VAL A 80 -13.46 -10.34 12.46
CA VAL A 80 -13.84 -11.38 11.50
C VAL A 80 -13.51 -12.72 12.12
N ALA A 81 -14.49 -13.61 12.20
CA ALA A 81 -14.33 -14.93 12.79
C ALA A 81 -14.92 -16.02 11.89
N ILE A 82 -14.36 -17.23 12.02
CA ILE A 82 -14.80 -18.44 11.34
C ILE A 82 -15.28 -19.41 12.43
N ALA A 83 -16.59 -19.63 12.47
CA ALA A 83 -17.23 -20.60 13.34
C ALA A 83 -17.18 -22.02 12.75
N PRO A 84 -17.39 -23.08 13.54
CA PRO A 84 -17.37 -24.46 13.04
C PRO A 84 -18.27 -24.68 11.81
N GLY A 85 -17.77 -25.45 10.83
CA GLY A 85 -18.44 -25.65 9.54
C GLY A 85 -18.19 -24.51 8.55
N GLY A 86 -17.08 -23.78 8.68
CA GLY A 86 -16.67 -22.73 7.75
C GLY A 86 -17.52 -21.46 7.72
N LYS A 87 -18.36 -21.21 8.74
CA LYS A 87 -19.29 -20.08 8.75
C LYS A 87 -18.60 -18.78 9.16
N VAL A 88 -18.72 -17.74 8.32
CA VAL A 88 -18.08 -16.44 8.55
C VAL A 88 -19.00 -15.52 9.35
N TYR A 89 -18.44 -14.86 10.35
CA TYR A 89 -19.12 -13.86 11.16
C TYR A 89 -18.31 -12.57 11.21
N ASP A 90 -19.01 -11.45 11.03
CA ASP A 90 -18.51 -10.10 11.30
C ASP A 90 -19.05 -9.65 12.65
N GLY A 91 -18.20 -9.04 13.48
CA GLY A 91 -18.59 -8.58 14.81
C GLY A 91 -17.97 -7.26 15.20
N ILE A 92 -18.69 -6.49 16.02
CA ILE A 92 -18.22 -5.24 16.60
C ILE A 92 -18.25 -5.38 18.12
N VAL A 93 -17.15 -5.06 18.78
CA VAL A 93 -17.01 -5.13 20.24
C VAL A 93 -16.75 -3.75 20.81
N ASP A 94 -17.57 -3.30 21.75
CA ASP A 94 -17.33 -2.10 22.55
C ASP A 94 -16.37 -2.46 23.68
N LEU A 95 -15.14 -1.96 23.60
CA LEU A 95 -14.05 -2.30 24.52
C LEU A 95 -14.19 -1.59 25.87
N GLU A 96 -14.92 -0.49 25.93
CA GLU A 96 -15.13 0.28 27.17
C GLU A 96 -16.29 -0.30 27.99
N LYS A 97 -17.36 -0.72 27.31
CA LYS A 97 -18.50 -1.39 27.95
C LYS A 97 -18.35 -2.89 28.09
N GLU A 98 -17.27 -3.46 27.54
CA GLU A 98 -16.96 -4.89 27.53
C GLU A 98 -18.14 -5.75 27.01
N GLN A 99 -18.69 -5.39 25.85
CA GLN A 99 -19.83 -6.09 25.26
C GLN A 99 -19.71 -6.25 23.74
N VAL A 100 -20.28 -7.33 23.22
CA VAL A 100 -20.46 -7.53 21.78
C VAL A 100 -21.67 -6.70 21.34
N VAL A 101 -21.45 -5.77 20.42
CA VAL A 101 -22.48 -4.85 19.89
C VAL A 101 -23.14 -5.43 18.65
N GLU A 102 -22.35 -6.10 17.82
CA GLU A 102 -22.82 -6.76 16.61
C GLU A 102 -22.15 -8.13 16.48
N TRP A 103 -22.93 -9.13 16.06
CA TRP A 103 -22.45 -10.44 15.66
C TRP A 103 -23.30 -10.97 14.52
N LYS A 104 -22.84 -10.76 13.29
CA LYS A 104 -23.60 -10.97 12.06
C LYS A 104 -23.01 -12.13 11.27
N HIS A 105 -23.85 -13.13 10.99
CA HIS A 105 -23.51 -14.19 10.04
C HIS A 105 -23.48 -13.63 8.61
N THR A 106 -22.39 -13.83 7.90
CA THR A 106 -22.18 -13.34 6.54
C THR A 106 -22.07 -14.54 5.57
N PRO A 107 -23.20 -15.04 5.03
CA PRO A 107 -23.19 -16.21 4.16
C PRO A 107 -22.64 -15.88 2.76
N GLY A 108 -22.10 -16.89 2.08
CA GLY A 108 -21.68 -16.79 0.68
C GLY A 108 -20.38 -15.98 0.44
N VAL A 109 -19.59 -15.76 1.49
CA VAL A 109 -18.30 -15.05 1.42
C VAL A 109 -17.18 -15.90 2.02
N GLN A 110 -15.94 -15.58 1.68
CA GLN A 110 -14.75 -16.16 2.30
C GLN A 110 -13.83 -15.04 2.82
N PRO A 111 -13.32 -15.13 4.05
CA PRO A 111 -12.42 -14.12 4.60
C PRO A 111 -11.01 -14.35 4.07
N LEU A 112 -10.16 -13.34 4.19
CA LEU A 112 -8.75 -13.38 3.78
C LEU A 112 -8.01 -14.63 4.27
N ILE A 113 -6.97 -15.05 3.56
CA ILE A 113 -6.11 -16.18 3.88
C ILE A 113 -4.94 -15.68 4.74
N THR A 114 -4.83 -16.18 5.97
CA THR A 114 -3.77 -15.76 6.90
C THR A 114 -2.49 -16.55 6.64
N MET A 115 -1.33 -16.07 7.13
CA MET A 115 -0.06 -16.80 7.01
C MET A 115 -0.12 -18.21 7.63
N GLU A 116 -0.88 -18.39 8.72
CA GLU A 116 -1.10 -19.71 9.33
C GLU A 116 -1.90 -20.65 8.41
N ASP A 117 -2.85 -20.12 7.64
CA ASP A 117 -3.62 -20.89 6.65
C ASP A 117 -2.71 -21.35 5.50
N LEU A 118 -1.71 -20.55 5.10
CA LEU A 118 -0.74 -20.90 4.04
C LEU A 118 0.17 -22.05 4.48
N GLN A 119 0.81 -21.93 5.66
CA GLN A 119 1.76 -22.93 6.16
C GLN A 119 1.15 -24.33 6.30
N GLU A 120 -0.16 -24.40 6.62
CA GLU A 120 -0.87 -25.67 6.73
C GLU A 120 -0.96 -26.43 5.40
N VAL A 121 -1.18 -25.73 4.28
CA VAL A 121 -1.36 -26.34 2.95
C VAL A 121 -0.12 -27.10 2.51
N GLU A 122 1.06 -26.49 2.60
CA GLU A 122 2.30 -27.13 2.17
C GLU A 122 2.53 -28.48 2.88
N SER A 123 2.28 -28.49 4.20
CA SER A 123 2.48 -29.69 5.03
C SER A 123 1.56 -30.85 4.65
N ILE A 124 0.38 -30.55 4.09
CA ILE A 124 -0.65 -31.51 3.70
C ILE A 124 -0.41 -31.98 2.26
N VAL A 125 -0.17 -31.04 1.34
CA VAL A 125 0.07 -31.32 -0.08
C VAL A 125 1.24 -32.30 -0.27
N ARG A 126 2.32 -32.18 0.51
CA ARG A 126 3.46 -33.12 0.48
C ARG A 126 3.10 -34.57 0.85
N LYS A 127 1.99 -34.77 1.57
CA LYS A 127 1.55 -36.09 2.07
C LYS A 127 0.37 -36.66 1.28
N ASP A 128 -0.27 -35.86 0.42
CA ASP A 128 -1.43 -36.28 -0.35
C ASP A 128 -1.04 -37.34 -1.41
N PRO A 129 -1.68 -38.51 -1.43
CA PRO A 129 -1.32 -39.58 -2.37
C PRO A 129 -1.42 -39.20 -3.85
N LYS A 130 -2.38 -38.35 -4.23
CA LYS A 130 -2.58 -37.93 -5.63
C LYS A 130 -1.54 -36.89 -6.04
N VAL A 131 -1.15 -36.00 -5.12
CA VAL A 131 -0.03 -35.07 -5.35
C VAL A 131 1.28 -35.85 -5.53
N ILE A 132 1.55 -36.83 -4.66
CA ILE A 132 2.73 -37.69 -4.77
C ILE A 132 2.77 -38.42 -6.13
N GLU A 133 1.62 -38.91 -6.60
CA GLU A 133 1.50 -39.52 -7.93
C GLU A 133 1.85 -38.52 -9.04
N GLN A 134 1.35 -37.28 -8.98
CA GLN A 134 1.70 -36.25 -9.97
C GLN A 134 3.18 -35.88 -9.95
N CYS A 135 3.78 -35.75 -8.77
CA CYS A 135 5.23 -35.57 -8.61
C CYS A 135 6.02 -36.72 -9.27
N ALA A 136 5.61 -37.97 -9.03
CA ALA A 136 6.27 -39.14 -9.64
C ALA A 136 6.18 -39.14 -11.17
N ILE A 137 5.04 -38.74 -11.74
CA ILE A 137 4.84 -38.66 -13.20
C ILE A 137 5.81 -37.65 -13.85
N ILE A 138 6.08 -36.53 -13.19
CA ILE A 138 7.00 -35.50 -13.70
C ILE A 138 8.47 -35.72 -13.30
N GLY A 139 8.78 -36.84 -12.64
CA GLY A 139 10.15 -37.27 -12.36
C GLY A 139 10.67 -36.99 -10.95
N ILE A 140 9.79 -36.68 -9.98
CA ILE A 140 10.17 -36.49 -8.56
C ILE A 140 9.79 -37.76 -7.77
N PRO A 141 10.76 -38.50 -7.22
CA PRO A 141 10.48 -39.70 -6.44
C PRO A 141 9.71 -39.42 -5.14
N LYS A 142 8.93 -40.40 -4.66
CA LYS A 142 8.12 -40.27 -3.44
C LYS A 142 8.97 -39.98 -2.18
N GLU A 143 10.19 -40.50 -2.14
CA GLU A 143 11.16 -40.24 -1.07
C GLU A 143 11.65 -38.78 -1.04
N GLU A 144 11.49 -38.04 -2.13
CA GLU A 144 11.92 -36.64 -2.27
C GLU A 144 10.80 -35.62 -2.03
N MET A 145 9.63 -36.02 -1.53
CA MET A 145 8.54 -35.07 -1.25
C MET A 145 8.89 -33.99 -0.22
N HIS A 146 9.95 -34.18 0.57
CA HIS A 146 10.50 -33.15 1.45
C HIS A 146 11.17 -31.99 0.70
N LYS A 147 11.46 -32.17 -0.59
CA LYS A 147 11.99 -31.17 -1.52
C LYS A 147 10.91 -30.49 -2.37
N VAL A 148 9.65 -30.92 -2.27
CA VAL A 148 8.53 -30.33 -3.00
C VAL A 148 7.94 -29.21 -2.16
N TYR A 149 7.91 -28.00 -2.70
CA TYR A 149 7.37 -26.82 -2.03
C TYR A 149 6.09 -26.38 -2.74
N CYS A 150 5.30 -25.55 -2.08
CA CYS A 150 4.28 -24.79 -2.79
C CYS A 150 4.09 -23.42 -2.18
N ASP A 151 3.70 -22.46 -3.03
CA ASP A 151 3.14 -21.18 -2.61
C ASP A 151 1.62 -21.34 -2.66
N PRO A 152 0.94 -21.49 -1.50
CA PRO A 152 -0.51 -21.57 -1.46
C PRO A 152 -1.08 -20.19 -1.69
N TRP A 153 -2.00 -20.08 -2.63
CA TRP A 153 -2.73 -18.86 -2.93
C TRP A 153 -4.19 -19.08 -2.58
N THR A 154 -4.94 -17.99 -2.34
CA THR A 154 -6.39 -18.02 -2.58
C THR A 154 -6.66 -18.68 -3.93
N ILE A 155 -7.76 -19.42 -4.05
CA ILE A 155 -8.17 -19.90 -5.37
C ILE A 155 -8.52 -18.73 -6.32
N GLY A 156 -8.59 -17.49 -5.82
CA GLY A 156 -9.02 -16.32 -6.56
C GLY A 156 -10.52 -16.44 -6.76
N TYR A 157 -10.92 -17.06 -7.87
CA TYR A 157 -12.28 -17.56 -8.08
C TYR A 157 -12.24 -18.75 -9.04
N ASP A 158 -13.05 -19.76 -8.76
CA ASP A 158 -13.23 -20.93 -9.61
C ASP A 158 -14.71 -21.30 -9.62
N GLU A 159 -15.34 -21.22 -10.79
CA GLU A 159 -16.77 -21.44 -10.96
C GLU A 159 -17.21 -22.86 -10.61
N ARG A 160 -16.29 -23.84 -10.56
CA ARG A 160 -16.58 -25.22 -10.14
C ARG A 160 -16.98 -25.31 -8.67
N PHE A 161 -16.56 -24.35 -7.85
CA PHE A 161 -16.69 -24.42 -6.39
C PHE A 161 -17.40 -23.21 -5.77
N GLY A 162 -17.46 -22.06 -6.44
CA GLY A 162 -18.15 -20.87 -5.94
C GLY A 162 -17.53 -20.35 -4.63
N THR A 163 -18.36 -19.95 -3.67
CA THR A 163 -17.95 -19.41 -2.35
C THR A 163 -18.35 -20.27 -1.16
N ASP A 164 -19.02 -21.41 -1.37
CA ASP A 164 -19.56 -22.24 -0.28
C ASP A 164 -18.49 -23.02 0.50
N VAL A 165 -17.30 -23.16 -0.07
CA VAL A 165 -16.14 -23.86 0.51
C VAL A 165 -14.92 -22.95 0.45
N ARG A 166 -14.13 -22.88 1.52
CA ARG A 166 -12.91 -22.06 1.59
C ARG A 166 -11.75 -22.79 0.94
N LEU A 167 -11.27 -22.27 -0.20
CA LEU A 167 -10.30 -22.95 -1.05
C LEU A 167 -9.00 -22.17 -1.25
N GLN A 168 -7.92 -22.93 -1.32
CA GLN A 168 -6.61 -22.45 -1.76
C GLN A 168 -6.15 -23.26 -2.97
N GLN A 169 -5.35 -22.65 -3.85
CA GLN A 169 -4.65 -23.33 -4.94
C GLN A 169 -3.15 -23.35 -4.62
N ALA A 170 -2.49 -24.50 -4.75
CA ALA A 170 -1.07 -24.64 -4.45
C ALA A 170 -0.24 -24.51 -5.73
N LEU A 171 0.54 -23.43 -5.86
CA LEU A 171 1.51 -23.30 -6.94
C LEU A 171 2.74 -24.11 -6.58
N MET A 172 2.96 -25.21 -7.30
CA MET A 172 3.90 -26.26 -6.92
C MET A 172 5.31 -25.97 -7.44
N TYR A 173 6.32 -26.19 -6.59
CA TYR A 173 7.74 -26.00 -6.88
C TYR A 173 8.58 -27.16 -6.32
N TYR A 174 9.85 -27.22 -6.71
CA TYR A 174 10.83 -28.17 -6.18
C TYR A 174 12.14 -27.46 -5.80
N ARG A 175 12.85 -28.00 -4.82
CA ARG A 175 14.19 -27.53 -4.43
C ARG A 175 15.15 -28.71 -4.39
N PRO A 176 16.06 -28.85 -5.39
CA PRO A 176 17.08 -29.90 -5.37
C PRO A 176 17.89 -29.91 -4.07
N HIS A 177 18.23 -28.71 -3.58
CA HIS A 177 18.82 -28.41 -2.28
C HIS A 177 17.95 -27.39 -1.52
N VAL A 178 17.90 -27.45 -0.18
CA VAL A 178 17.02 -26.60 0.65
C VAL A 178 17.22 -25.09 0.44
N ASP A 179 18.46 -24.69 0.15
CA ASP A 179 18.87 -23.30 -0.11
C ASP A 179 18.57 -22.83 -1.54
N ASP A 180 18.13 -23.73 -2.44
CA ASP A 180 17.83 -23.36 -3.82
C ASP A 180 16.57 -22.48 -3.92
N SER A 181 16.59 -21.52 -4.84
CA SER A 181 15.40 -20.76 -5.22
C SER A 181 14.41 -21.70 -5.90
N GLN A 182 13.31 -22.00 -5.21
CA GLN A 182 12.29 -22.94 -5.73
C GLN A 182 11.67 -22.47 -7.06
N TYR A 183 11.69 -21.17 -7.32
CA TYR A 183 11.12 -20.55 -8.51
C TYR A 183 11.88 -20.92 -9.79
N THR A 184 13.05 -21.57 -9.69
CA THR A 184 13.79 -22.17 -10.82
C THR A 184 13.18 -23.50 -11.26
N TYR A 185 12.40 -24.14 -10.39
CA TYR A 185 11.85 -25.46 -10.60
C TYR A 185 10.32 -25.50 -10.36
N PRO A 186 9.54 -24.70 -11.11
CA PRO A 186 8.08 -24.83 -11.08
C PRO A 186 7.64 -26.20 -11.57
N LEU A 187 6.53 -26.70 -11.02
CA LEU A 187 5.87 -27.94 -11.44
C LEU A 187 4.63 -27.63 -12.28
N ASP A 188 4.16 -28.63 -13.04
CA ASP A 188 3.16 -28.42 -14.08
C ASP A 188 1.70 -28.53 -13.62
N PHE A 189 1.43 -28.96 -12.38
CA PHE A 189 0.08 -29.20 -11.88
C PHE A 189 -0.25 -28.34 -10.67
N CYS A 190 -1.55 -28.10 -10.43
CA CYS A 190 -2.04 -27.19 -9.39
C CYS A 190 -3.11 -27.86 -8.50
N PRO A 191 -2.74 -28.34 -7.30
CA PRO A 191 -3.69 -28.87 -6.31
C PRO A 191 -4.63 -27.81 -5.75
N ILE A 192 -5.87 -28.20 -5.49
CA ILE A 192 -6.89 -27.38 -4.83
C ILE A 192 -7.17 -27.96 -3.44
N PHE A 193 -6.93 -27.16 -2.42
CA PHE A 193 -7.03 -27.51 -1.01
C PHE A 193 -8.28 -26.90 -0.38
N ASN A 194 -9.03 -27.71 0.36
CA ASN A 194 -10.16 -27.27 1.17
C ASN A 194 -9.72 -27.02 2.62
N ALA A 195 -9.81 -25.76 3.07
CA ALA A 195 -9.34 -25.36 4.38
C ALA A 195 -10.18 -25.90 5.55
N GLU A 196 -11.45 -26.22 5.32
CA GLU A 196 -12.34 -26.78 6.36
C GLU A 196 -12.09 -28.28 6.55
N THR A 197 -12.09 -29.06 5.46
CA THR A 197 -11.88 -30.52 5.55
C THR A 197 -10.41 -30.90 5.66
N LYS A 198 -9.50 -29.98 5.34
CA LYS A 198 -8.04 -30.16 5.29
C LYS A 198 -7.60 -31.21 4.29
N GLU A 199 -8.23 -31.22 3.11
CA GLU A 199 -8.02 -32.22 2.07
C GLU A 199 -7.74 -31.56 0.71
N VAL A 200 -6.95 -32.24 -0.13
CA VAL A 200 -6.84 -31.91 -1.56
C VAL A 200 -8.06 -32.48 -2.28
N ILE A 201 -8.92 -31.59 -2.77
CA ILE A 201 -10.21 -31.97 -3.38
C ILE A 201 -10.13 -32.13 -4.90
N HIS A 202 -9.14 -31.49 -5.53
CA HIS A 202 -8.92 -31.54 -6.97
C HIS A 202 -7.45 -31.25 -7.31
N ILE A 203 -7.00 -31.65 -8.48
CA ILE A 203 -5.69 -31.27 -9.02
C ILE A 203 -5.90 -30.92 -10.50
N ASP A 204 -5.65 -29.66 -10.85
CA ASP A 204 -5.62 -29.24 -12.25
C ASP A 204 -4.30 -29.74 -12.87
N ILE A 205 -4.41 -30.56 -13.91
CA ILE A 205 -3.28 -31.14 -14.64
C ILE A 205 -3.37 -30.65 -16.09
N PRO A 206 -2.29 -30.08 -16.65
CA PRO A 206 -2.29 -29.55 -18.01
C PRO A 206 -2.36 -30.70 -19.02
N PRO A 207 -2.92 -30.45 -20.22
CA PRO A 207 -2.96 -31.45 -21.28
C PRO A 207 -1.56 -31.84 -21.78
N VAL A 208 -0.61 -30.90 -21.73
CA VAL A 208 0.80 -31.11 -22.04
C VAL A 208 1.59 -31.15 -20.73
N ARG A 209 2.20 -32.31 -20.45
CA ARG A 209 3.03 -32.49 -19.26
C ARG A 209 4.40 -31.85 -19.46
N ARG A 210 4.93 -31.28 -18.38
CA ARG A 210 6.22 -30.58 -18.34
C ARG A 210 7.04 -31.20 -17.18
N PRO A 211 7.90 -32.18 -17.47
CA PRO A 211 8.72 -32.83 -16.45
C PRO A 211 9.60 -31.83 -15.69
N ILE A 212 10.04 -32.21 -14.49
CA ILE A 212 10.93 -31.37 -13.67
C ILE A 212 12.17 -30.92 -14.46
N SER A 213 12.47 -29.61 -14.40
CA SER A 213 13.62 -29.03 -15.08
C SER A 213 14.93 -29.66 -14.58
N LYS A 214 15.85 -29.89 -15.52
CA LYS A 214 17.23 -30.35 -15.24
C LYS A 214 18.26 -29.22 -15.34
N ALA A 215 17.79 -27.98 -15.46
CA ALA A 215 18.67 -26.82 -15.45
C ALA A 215 19.41 -26.72 -14.11
N PRO A 216 20.64 -26.18 -14.08
CA PRO A 216 21.34 -25.94 -12.83
C PRO A 216 20.57 -24.91 -11.97
N PRO A 217 20.76 -24.90 -10.64
CA PRO A 217 20.11 -23.90 -9.79
C PRO A 217 20.54 -22.50 -10.18
N ASN A 218 19.60 -21.56 -10.18
CA ASN A 218 19.88 -20.14 -10.38
C ASN A 218 19.59 -19.39 -9.07
N ASN A 219 20.59 -19.36 -8.19
CA ASN A 219 20.44 -18.85 -6.83
C ASN A 219 21.08 -17.46 -6.67
N TYR A 220 20.56 -16.70 -5.71
CA TYR A 220 21.04 -15.36 -5.36
C TYR A 220 21.65 -15.27 -3.95
N ASP A 221 21.73 -16.40 -3.23
CA ASP A 221 22.31 -16.44 -1.89
C ASP A 221 23.83 -16.20 -1.91
N VAL A 222 24.37 -15.78 -0.77
CA VAL A 222 25.79 -15.42 -0.61
C VAL A 222 26.73 -16.53 -1.08
N ASN A 223 26.44 -17.79 -0.71
CA ASN A 223 27.33 -18.90 -1.03
C ASN A 223 27.34 -19.22 -2.53
N SER A 224 26.20 -19.05 -3.20
CA SER A 224 26.09 -19.21 -4.66
C SER A 224 26.87 -18.13 -5.40
N ILE A 225 26.73 -16.86 -5.00
CA ILE A 225 27.45 -15.75 -5.66
C ILE A 225 28.97 -15.84 -5.42
N GLU A 226 29.42 -16.23 -4.23
CA GLU A 226 30.85 -16.47 -3.95
C GLU A 226 31.45 -17.59 -4.82
N LYS A 227 30.65 -18.59 -5.21
CA LYS A 227 31.08 -19.64 -6.14
C LYS A 227 31.11 -19.17 -7.59
N ASP A 228 30.28 -18.19 -7.96
CA ASP A 228 30.17 -17.64 -9.31
C ASP A 228 31.00 -16.34 -9.51
N GLY A 229 32.19 -16.31 -8.91
CA GLY A 229 33.13 -15.19 -9.09
C GLY A 229 33.08 -14.08 -8.03
N GLY A 230 32.17 -14.17 -7.06
CA GLY A 230 32.13 -13.33 -5.87
C GLY A 230 31.56 -11.92 -6.08
N PHE A 231 31.55 -11.15 -4.98
CA PHE A 231 30.98 -9.80 -4.99
C PHE A 231 31.97 -8.74 -5.50
N ARG A 232 31.42 -7.62 -5.98
CA ARG A 232 32.20 -6.43 -6.34
C ARG A 232 32.95 -5.89 -5.12
N THR A 233 34.23 -5.55 -5.31
CA THR A 233 35.13 -5.11 -4.24
C THR A 233 35.41 -3.59 -4.25
N ASP A 234 34.82 -2.86 -5.20
CA ASP A 234 35.03 -1.42 -5.41
C ASP A 234 33.93 -0.53 -4.80
N ILE A 235 32.94 -1.12 -4.13
CA ILE A 235 31.85 -0.40 -3.46
C ILE A 235 32.36 0.19 -2.14
N LYS A 236 32.50 1.53 -2.11
CA LYS A 236 32.92 2.25 -0.91
C LYS A 236 31.73 2.53 0.03
N PRO A 237 31.90 2.45 1.35
CA PRO A 237 30.84 2.78 2.30
C PRO A 237 30.35 4.23 2.19
N ILE A 238 29.04 4.41 2.32
CA ILE A 238 28.40 5.71 2.53
C ILE A 238 27.78 5.70 3.92
N HIS A 239 28.26 6.57 4.82
CA HIS A 239 27.72 6.74 6.16
C HIS A 239 26.73 7.90 6.20
N ILE A 240 25.56 7.67 6.78
CA ILE A 240 24.53 8.68 7.02
C ILE A 240 24.40 8.82 8.53
N THR A 241 24.71 10.01 9.06
CA THR A 241 24.76 10.27 10.50
C THR A 241 24.04 11.56 10.85
N GLN A 242 23.26 11.55 11.92
CA GLN A 242 22.61 12.73 12.49
C GLN A 242 23.11 12.94 13.92
N PRO A 243 24.26 13.62 14.11
CA PRO A 243 24.93 13.71 15.42
C PRO A 243 24.12 14.47 16.47
N GLU A 244 23.23 15.37 16.04
CA GLU A 244 22.33 16.14 16.91
C GLU A 244 20.93 15.50 17.05
N GLY A 245 20.75 14.29 16.51
CA GLY A 245 19.46 13.62 16.44
C GLY A 245 18.62 14.02 15.23
N VAL A 246 17.39 13.50 15.18
CA VAL A 246 16.42 13.75 14.12
C VAL A 246 15.65 15.06 14.34
N SER A 247 15.10 15.60 13.27
CA SER A 247 14.32 16.86 13.27
C SER A 247 12.82 16.64 13.46
N PHE A 248 12.36 15.38 13.45
CA PHE A 248 10.97 15.04 13.76
C PHE A 248 10.83 14.69 15.24
N ASN A 249 9.66 14.98 15.81
CA ASN A 249 9.28 14.53 17.14
C ASN A 249 8.18 13.49 17.03
N VAL A 250 8.22 12.47 17.89
CA VAL A 250 7.19 11.44 17.98
C VAL A 250 6.50 11.53 19.33
N ASN A 251 5.18 11.75 19.32
CA ASN A 251 4.33 11.75 20.51
C ASN A 251 3.23 10.69 20.35
N GLY A 252 3.43 9.53 20.96
CA GLY A 252 2.61 8.35 20.69
C GLY A 252 2.75 7.93 19.23
N ARG A 253 1.68 8.03 18.46
CA ARG A 253 1.69 7.79 17.01
C ARG A 253 1.59 9.08 16.17
N ASN A 254 1.66 10.25 16.79
CA ASN A 254 1.73 11.52 16.07
C ASN A 254 3.18 11.91 15.79
N ILE A 255 3.45 12.34 14.56
CA ILE A 255 4.75 12.84 14.11
C ILE A 255 4.61 14.34 13.81
N ASP A 256 5.44 15.15 14.45
CA ASP A 256 5.64 16.56 14.14
C ASP A 256 6.96 16.75 13.39
N TRP A 257 6.91 17.25 12.16
CA TRP A 257 8.11 17.45 11.33
C TRP A 257 7.93 18.58 10.32
N GLN A 258 8.81 19.59 10.35
CA GLN A 258 8.85 20.66 9.33
C GLN A 258 7.45 21.24 8.99
N ASN A 259 6.69 21.61 10.02
CA ASN A 259 5.30 22.10 9.99
C ASN A 259 4.21 21.04 9.74
N TRP A 260 4.55 19.81 9.39
CA TRP A 260 3.60 18.71 9.32
C TRP A 260 3.26 18.17 10.72
N ASN A 261 1.99 17.79 10.89
CA ASN A 261 1.54 16.91 11.96
C ASN A 261 0.74 15.75 11.34
N ILE A 262 1.12 14.51 11.67
CA ILE A 262 0.64 13.28 11.03
C ILE A 262 0.39 12.22 12.10
N HIS A 263 -0.81 11.62 12.15
CA HIS A 263 -1.05 10.40 12.93
C HIS A 263 -0.74 9.17 12.08
N VAL A 264 0.02 8.22 12.64
CA VAL A 264 0.45 6.97 11.97
C VAL A 264 -0.29 5.77 12.55
N GLY A 265 -1.37 5.38 11.87
CA GLY A 265 -2.09 4.13 12.09
C GLY A 265 -1.47 2.93 11.36
N PHE A 266 -1.96 1.74 11.72
CA PHE A 266 -1.61 0.48 11.07
C PHE A 266 -2.72 -0.55 11.27
N ASN A 267 -3.09 -1.31 10.23
CA ASN A 267 -4.03 -2.42 10.37
C ASN A 267 -3.61 -3.64 9.54
N TYR A 268 -4.29 -4.76 9.72
CA TYR A 268 -3.93 -6.04 9.11
C TYR A 268 -4.02 -6.05 7.58
N ARG A 269 -4.86 -5.17 7.00
CA ARG A 269 -5.20 -5.17 5.58
C ARG A 269 -4.40 -4.15 4.78
N GLU A 270 -4.52 -2.88 5.14
CA GLU A 270 -3.93 -1.75 4.41
C GLU A 270 -2.45 -1.55 4.75
N GLY A 271 -1.97 -2.11 5.86
CA GLY A 271 -0.69 -1.74 6.45
C GLY A 271 -0.78 -0.33 7.04
N ILE A 272 0.08 0.59 6.60
CA ILE A 272 0.09 1.99 7.06
C ILE A 272 -1.21 2.72 6.66
N VAL A 273 -1.82 3.39 7.64
CA VAL A 273 -2.91 4.34 7.43
C VAL A 273 -2.49 5.67 8.06
N LEU A 274 -2.46 6.75 7.29
CA LEU A 274 -2.09 8.07 7.80
C LEU A 274 -3.35 8.89 8.03
N ASN A 275 -3.51 9.46 9.22
CA ASN A 275 -4.70 10.21 9.60
C ASN A 275 -4.38 11.63 10.08
N ASN A 276 -5.41 12.48 10.07
CA ASN A 276 -5.40 13.83 10.61
C ASN A 276 -4.15 14.63 10.18
N ILE A 277 -3.88 14.64 8.88
CA ILE A 277 -2.69 15.27 8.30
C ILE A 277 -2.94 16.77 8.22
N THR A 278 -2.12 17.54 8.92
CA THR A 278 -2.20 19.01 8.94
C THR A 278 -0.85 19.66 8.65
N PHE A 279 -0.90 20.92 8.22
CA PHE A 279 0.28 21.74 7.99
C PHE A 279 0.16 23.06 8.75
N ASN A 280 1.16 23.39 9.55
CA ASN A 280 1.25 24.65 10.29
C ASN A 280 1.76 25.79 9.39
N ASP A 281 0.84 26.55 8.80
CA ASP A 281 1.14 27.73 8.01
C ASP A 281 1.29 28.95 8.93
N LYS A 282 2.49 29.07 9.55
CA LYS A 282 2.89 30.21 10.39
C LYS A 282 1.95 30.51 11.55
N GLY A 283 1.60 29.47 12.31
CA GLY A 283 0.69 29.51 13.45
C GLY A 283 -0.75 29.18 13.07
N ASN A 284 -1.11 29.15 11.79
CA ASN A 284 -2.41 28.65 11.33
C ASN A 284 -2.28 27.17 10.96
N VAL A 285 -2.76 26.27 11.82
CA VAL A 285 -2.80 24.84 11.54
C VAL A 285 -3.93 24.55 10.55
N ARG A 286 -3.56 24.15 9.33
CA ARG A 286 -4.50 23.94 8.23
C ARG A 286 -4.61 22.45 7.94
N PRO A 287 -5.83 21.90 7.89
CA PRO A 287 -6.02 20.51 7.53
C PRO A 287 -5.69 20.28 6.05
N VAL A 288 -5.15 19.10 5.75
CA VAL A 288 -4.80 18.67 4.39
C VAL A 288 -5.57 17.40 4.04
N PHE A 289 -5.36 16.31 4.78
CA PHE A 289 -6.07 15.05 4.56
C PHE A 289 -6.58 14.49 5.88
N TYR A 290 -7.80 13.96 5.90
CA TYR A 290 -8.32 13.23 7.03
C TYR A 290 -7.72 11.82 7.11
N ARG A 291 -7.57 11.14 5.96
CA ARG A 291 -7.05 9.77 5.86
C ARG A 291 -6.39 9.50 4.50
N LEU A 292 -5.23 8.86 4.50
CA LEU A 292 -4.53 8.34 3.33
C LEU A 292 -4.15 6.87 3.56
N SER A 293 -4.42 6.00 2.58
CA SER A 293 -4.00 4.59 2.63
C SER A 293 -4.01 3.92 1.25
N LEU A 294 -3.35 2.77 1.14
CA LEU A 294 -3.60 1.81 0.06
C LEU A 294 -4.78 0.93 0.48
N ALA A 295 -5.91 1.08 -0.19
CA ALA A 295 -7.16 0.42 0.22
C ALA A 295 -7.37 -0.93 -0.46
N GLU A 296 -6.75 -1.15 -1.62
CA GLU A 296 -6.73 -2.45 -2.30
C GLU A 296 -5.57 -2.52 -3.31
N MET A 297 -5.27 -3.72 -3.80
CA MET A 297 -4.53 -3.93 -5.03
C MET A 297 -5.05 -5.12 -5.83
N VAL A 298 -4.65 -5.26 -7.09
CA VAL A 298 -4.89 -6.45 -7.90
C VAL A 298 -3.69 -6.73 -8.82
N VAL A 299 -3.29 -7.99 -8.91
CA VAL A 299 -2.13 -8.43 -9.71
C VAL A 299 -2.55 -9.43 -10.80
N PRO A 300 -3.22 -8.98 -11.87
CA PRO A 300 -3.76 -9.89 -12.89
C PRO A 300 -2.68 -10.39 -13.83
N TYR A 301 -2.60 -11.72 -13.98
CA TYR A 301 -1.73 -12.37 -14.95
C TYR A 301 -2.41 -12.52 -16.32
N GLY A 302 -1.61 -12.43 -17.39
CA GLY A 302 -2.07 -12.35 -18.78
C GLY A 302 -2.01 -13.66 -19.56
N ASN A 303 -1.74 -14.81 -18.93
CA ASN A 303 -1.77 -16.10 -19.62
C ASN A 303 -3.19 -16.70 -19.59
N PRO A 304 -3.84 -16.93 -20.75
CA PRO A 304 -5.20 -17.46 -20.81
C PRO A 304 -5.32 -18.98 -20.60
N GLU A 305 -4.21 -19.74 -20.58
CA GLU A 305 -4.25 -21.18 -20.36
C GLU A 305 -4.76 -21.50 -18.95
N HIS A 306 -5.67 -22.47 -18.83
CA HIS A 306 -6.16 -22.94 -17.53
C HIS A 306 -5.04 -23.64 -16.76
N PRO A 307 -4.80 -23.34 -15.47
CA PRO A 307 -5.66 -22.55 -14.57
C PRO A 307 -5.22 -21.09 -14.35
N HIS A 308 -4.34 -20.52 -15.18
CA HIS A 308 -3.69 -19.24 -14.90
C HIS A 308 -4.63 -18.04 -14.83
N GLN A 309 -5.85 -18.14 -15.35
CA GLN A 309 -6.91 -17.16 -15.15
C GLN A 309 -7.14 -16.84 -13.66
N ARG A 310 -6.91 -17.81 -12.75
CA ARG A 310 -7.05 -17.63 -11.30
C ARG A 310 -5.95 -16.80 -10.64
N LYS A 311 -4.85 -16.51 -11.36
CA LYS A 311 -3.77 -15.66 -10.87
C LYS A 311 -4.13 -14.19 -11.10
N HIS A 312 -4.85 -13.63 -10.16
CA HIS A 312 -5.21 -12.21 -10.10
C HIS A 312 -5.42 -11.77 -8.66
N ALA A 313 -4.39 -12.01 -7.84
CA ALA A 313 -4.45 -11.81 -6.39
C ALA A 313 -4.83 -10.37 -6.06
N PHE A 314 -5.70 -10.20 -5.06
CA PHE A 314 -5.98 -8.92 -4.43
C PHE A 314 -5.23 -8.87 -3.11
N ASP A 315 -3.92 -8.59 -3.13
CA ASP A 315 -3.07 -8.97 -2.01
C ASP A 315 -3.49 -8.36 -0.67
N LEU A 316 -4.01 -7.12 -0.67
CA LEU A 316 -4.52 -6.50 0.56
C LEU A 316 -5.82 -7.18 1.01
N GLY A 317 -6.80 -7.38 0.11
CA GLY A 317 -8.08 -8.00 0.43
C GLY A 317 -8.06 -9.52 0.66
N GLU A 318 -7.09 -10.23 0.10
CA GLU A 318 -6.99 -11.70 0.16
C GLU A 318 -5.93 -12.20 1.14
N TYR A 319 -4.93 -11.39 1.52
CA TYR A 319 -3.88 -11.79 2.46
C TYR A 319 -3.58 -10.74 3.54
N GLY A 320 -3.68 -9.46 3.20
CA GLY A 320 -3.48 -8.32 4.11
C GLY A 320 -2.04 -7.81 4.16
N GLY A 321 -1.80 -6.60 3.66
CA GLY A 321 -0.47 -5.96 3.65
C GLY A 321 0.12 -5.75 5.04
N GLY A 322 -0.73 -5.64 6.07
CA GLY A 322 -0.29 -5.64 7.46
C GLY A 322 0.12 -7.02 7.97
N TYR A 323 -0.65 -8.06 7.68
CA TYR A 323 -0.29 -9.44 8.05
C TYR A 323 0.96 -9.95 7.33
N MET A 324 1.17 -9.49 6.10
CA MET A 324 2.35 -9.80 5.28
C MET A 324 3.57 -8.92 5.62
N THR A 325 3.47 -7.99 6.57
CA THR A 325 4.53 -7.02 6.82
C THR A 325 5.76 -7.66 7.47
N ASN A 326 6.93 -7.20 7.04
CA ASN A 326 8.22 -7.69 7.52
C ASN A 326 8.64 -6.97 8.80
N SER A 327 9.42 -7.67 9.63
CA SER A 327 10.12 -7.03 10.75
C SER A 327 11.38 -6.33 10.22
N LEU A 328 11.34 -5.01 10.11
CA LEU A 328 12.40 -4.23 9.49
C LEU A 328 13.61 -4.07 10.41
N SER A 329 14.81 -4.25 9.87
CA SER A 329 16.06 -4.22 10.63
C SER A 329 16.89 -2.96 10.33
N LEU A 330 17.53 -2.43 11.37
CA LEU A 330 18.37 -1.23 11.26
C LEU A 330 19.58 -1.49 10.37
N GLY A 331 19.79 -0.63 9.37
CA GLY A 331 20.93 -0.69 8.46
C GLY A 331 20.78 -1.66 7.28
N CYS A 332 19.72 -2.47 7.26
CA CYS A 332 19.37 -3.38 6.16
C CYS A 332 18.26 -2.78 5.29
N ASP A 333 17.08 -2.58 5.88
CA ASP A 333 15.90 -2.06 5.18
C ASP A 333 15.84 -0.52 5.23
N CYS A 334 16.24 0.03 6.37
CA CYS A 334 16.24 1.47 6.63
C CYS A 334 17.61 1.95 7.11
N LYS A 335 18.10 3.04 6.51
CA LYS A 335 19.45 3.55 6.73
C LYS A 335 19.43 4.99 7.27
N GLY A 336 20.14 5.22 8.38
CA GLY A 336 20.21 6.52 9.05
C GLY A 336 19.79 6.41 10.52
N ALA A 337 19.29 7.50 11.10
CA ALA A 337 18.68 7.49 12.42
C ALA A 337 17.20 7.11 12.30
N ILE A 338 16.85 5.90 12.72
CA ILE A 338 15.53 5.31 12.48
C ILE A 338 14.71 5.26 13.77
N HIS A 339 13.44 5.64 13.69
CA HIS A 339 12.42 5.35 14.68
C HIS A 339 11.51 4.23 14.15
N TYR A 340 11.21 3.24 14.98
CA TYR A 340 10.37 2.11 14.59
C TYR A 340 9.05 2.10 15.37
N MET A 341 7.98 1.61 14.73
CA MET A 341 6.73 1.26 15.41
C MET A 341 6.37 -0.20 15.16
N ASP A 342 5.82 -0.84 16.18
CA ASP A 342 5.33 -2.22 16.15
C ASP A 342 3.88 -2.27 15.64
N ALA A 343 3.48 -3.44 15.15
CA ALA A 343 2.10 -3.78 14.80
C ALA A 343 1.62 -4.97 15.64
N ALA A 344 0.38 -4.91 16.13
CA ALA A 344 -0.23 -5.97 16.92
C ALA A 344 -1.42 -6.57 16.16
N PHE A 345 -1.54 -7.89 16.23
CA PHE A 345 -2.48 -8.68 15.45
C PHE A 345 -3.07 -9.82 16.27
N VAL A 346 -4.10 -10.48 15.74
CA VAL A 346 -4.65 -11.71 16.30
C VAL A 346 -4.18 -12.89 15.46
N ASN A 347 -3.91 -14.03 16.10
CA ASN A 347 -3.71 -15.29 15.40
C ASN A 347 -5.01 -16.11 15.32
N ARG A 348 -5.01 -17.25 14.60
CA ARG A 348 -6.21 -18.07 14.43
C ARG A 348 -6.82 -18.53 15.76
N ALA A 349 -5.96 -18.77 16.74
CA ALA A 349 -6.33 -19.18 18.09
C ALA A 349 -6.70 -18.01 19.01
N GLY A 350 -6.86 -16.78 18.50
CA GLY A 350 -7.28 -15.61 19.29
C GLY A 350 -6.21 -15.06 20.24
N ALA A 351 -4.95 -15.51 20.14
CA ALA A 351 -3.86 -14.90 20.90
C ALA A 351 -3.32 -13.70 20.11
N SER A 352 -3.03 -12.61 20.82
CA SER A 352 -2.37 -11.47 20.21
C SER A 352 -0.90 -11.76 19.86
N THR A 353 -0.46 -11.29 18.70
CA THR A 353 0.92 -11.39 18.20
C THR A 353 1.46 -10.00 17.86
N ILE A 354 2.78 -9.82 17.88
CA ILE A 354 3.43 -8.56 17.55
C ILE A 354 4.40 -8.78 16.40
N VAL A 355 4.26 -7.98 15.33
CA VAL A 355 5.32 -7.77 14.35
C VAL A 355 6.15 -6.59 14.82
N LYS A 356 7.37 -6.91 15.29
CA LYS A 356 8.34 -5.92 15.74
C LYS A 356 8.81 -5.10 14.55
N ASN A 357 9.02 -3.79 14.74
CA ASN A 357 9.61 -2.94 13.72
C ASN A 357 8.86 -2.97 12.36
N ALA A 358 7.53 -3.09 12.40
CA ALA A 358 6.69 -3.15 11.20
C ALA A 358 6.75 -1.85 10.38
N ILE A 359 6.88 -0.71 11.06
CA ILE A 359 6.98 0.61 10.43
C ILE A 359 8.35 1.19 10.75
N CYS A 360 8.97 1.76 9.73
CA CYS A 360 10.21 2.51 9.81
C CYS A 360 9.96 3.98 9.48
N ILE A 361 10.50 4.88 10.32
CA ILE A 361 10.35 6.33 10.21
C ILE A 361 11.73 6.98 10.29
N HIS A 362 12.07 7.79 9.29
CA HIS A 362 13.31 8.56 9.26
C HIS A 362 13.21 9.76 8.33
N GLU A 363 14.21 10.63 8.36
CA GLU A 363 14.36 11.72 7.40
C GLU A 363 15.62 11.57 6.56
N GLU A 364 15.57 12.02 5.31
CA GLU A 364 16.66 11.92 4.34
C GLU A 364 16.92 13.27 3.67
N ASP A 365 18.15 13.50 3.24
CA ASP A 365 18.47 14.54 2.25
C ASP A 365 17.72 14.25 0.94
N ASN A 366 17.22 15.31 0.30
CA ASN A 366 16.50 15.23 -0.97
C ASN A 366 17.06 16.23 -2.00
N GLY A 367 18.36 16.52 -1.94
CA GLY A 367 19.01 17.41 -2.90
C GLY A 367 18.67 18.89 -2.68
N ILE A 368 18.38 19.62 -3.76
CA ILE A 368 18.10 21.06 -3.73
C ILE A 368 16.59 21.29 -3.55
N LEU A 369 16.22 22.04 -2.51
CA LEU A 369 14.84 22.52 -2.31
C LEU A 369 14.52 23.69 -3.23
N PHE A 370 15.39 24.70 -3.22
CA PHE A 370 15.38 25.80 -4.18
C PHE A 370 16.77 26.44 -4.30
N LYS A 371 17.02 27.06 -5.44
CA LYS A 371 18.22 27.84 -5.71
C LYS A 371 17.91 28.97 -6.69
N HIS A 372 18.54 30.12 -6.49
CA HIS A 372 18.60 31.18 -7.50
C HIS A 372 19.96 31.86 -7.49
N THR A 373 20.45 32.25 -8.66
CA THR A 373 21.67 33.05 -8.84
C THR A 373 21.39 34.20 -9.81
N ASP A 374 21.70 35.44 -9.43
CA ASP A 374 21.63 36.58 -10.34
C ASP A 374 22.92 36.67 -11.16
N PHE A 375 22.82 36.66 -12.49
CA PHE A 375 23.98 36.70 -13.37
C PHE A 375 24.71 38.06 -13.37
N ARG A 376 24.09 39.13 -12.83
CA ARG A 376 24.65 40.49 -12.86
C ARG A 376 25.78 40.67 -11.86
N ASP A 377 25.66 40.02 -10.71
CA ASP A 377 26.55 40.17 -9.56
C ASP A 377 26.95 38.84 -8.93
N GLU A 378 26.43 37.72 -9.42
CA GLU A 378 26.64 36.37 -8.88
C GLU A 378 26.06 36.15 -7.47
N SER A 379 25.15 37.02 -7.01
CA SER A 379 24.37 36.80 -5.78
C SER A 379 23.58 35.51 -5.88
N VAL A 380 23.56 34.74 -4.80
CA VAL A 380 23.04 33.38 -4.81
C VAL A 380 22.44 33.02 -3.48
N ILE A 381 21.31 32.30 -3.54
CA ILE A 381 20.70 31.64 -2.39
C ILE A 381 20.43 30.21 -2.81
N VAL A 382 20.83 29.25 -1.97
CA VAL A 382 20.57 27.82 -2.14
C VAL A 382 20.16 27.20 -0.81
N THR A 383 19.09 26.42 -0.85
CA THR A 383 18.54 25.67 0.28
C THR A 383 18.43 24.22 -0.12
N ARG A 384 18.95 23.31 0.72
CA ARG A 384 18.81 21.86 0.54
C ARG A 384 17.45 21.38 1.05
N ALA A 385 16.95 20.32 0.44
CA ALA A 385 15.70 19.68 0.82
C ALA A 385 15.95 18.54 1.80
N ARG A 386 15.03 18.35 2.72
CA ARG A 386 14.84 17.12 3.48
C ARG A 386 13.45 16.56 3.22
N LYS A 387 13.31 15.25 3.36
CA LYS A 387 12.02 14.54 3.30
C LYS A 387 11.88 13.63 4.51
N LEU A 388 10.68 13.55 5.09
CA LEU A 388 10.31 12.54 6.07
C LEU A 388 9.75 11.33 5.33
N ILE A 389 10.15 10.12 5.73
CA ILE A 389 9.70 8.86 5.17
C ILE A 389 9.06 8.02 6.27
N ILE A 390 7.88 7.49 6.00
CA ILE A 390 7.15 6.55 6.84
C ILE A 390 6.87 5.32 5.97
N SER A 391 7.54 4.21 6.24
CA SER A 391 7.53 3.04 5.36
C SER A 391 7.23 1.73 6.07
N HIS A 392 6.67 0.80 5.30
CA HIS A 392 6.64 -0.62 5.64
C HIS A 392 6.98 -1.44 4.39
N ILE A 393 7.44 -2.67 4.58
CA ILE A 393 7.67 -3.63 3.51
C ILE A 393 6.80 -4.85 3.82
N PHE A 394 6.14 -5.41 2.82
CA PHE A 394 5.39 -6.65 2.96
C PHE A 394 5.71 -7.64 1.86
N THR A 395 5.70 -8.93 2.21
CA THR A 395 6.01 -10.04 1.30
C THR A 395 4.73 -10.82 0.98
N ALA A 396 4.33 -10.80 -0.29
CA ALA A 396 3.21 -11.59 -0.80
C ALA A 396 3.77 -12.80 -1.56
N ALA A 397 4.04 -13.88 -0.81
CA ALA A 397 4.72 -15.08 -1.28
C ALA A 397 6.06 -14.75 -1.99
N ASN A 398 6.04 -14.64 -3.32
CA ASN A 398 7.21 -14.41 -4.15
C ASN A 398 7.61 -12.93 -4.31
N TYR A 399 6.69 -11.97 -4.13
CA TYR A 399 6.98 -10.53 -4.31
C TYR A 399 7.18 -9.79 -2.99
N GLU A 400 8.04 -8.78 -3.02
CA GLU A 400 8.13 -7.75 -1.98
C GLU A 400 7.61 -6.40 -2.49
N TYR A 401 6.78 -5.76 -1.66
CA TYR A 401 6.27 -4.41 -1.89
C TYR A 401 6.83 -3.49 -0.82
N CYS A 402 7.68 -2.55 -1.23
CA CYS A 402 8.21 -1.54 -0.34
C CYS A 402 7.37 -0.26 -0.48
N VAL A 403 6.59 0.08 0.54
CA VAL A 403 5.65 1.22 0.54
C VAL A 403 6.24 2.37 1.34
N TYR A 404 6.43 3.53 0.70
CA TYR A 404 7.02 4.72 1.32
C TYR A 404 6.09 5.92 1.21
N TRP A 405 5.58 6.39 2.35
CA TRP A 405 4.90 7.68 2.45
C TRP A 405 5.91 8.78 2.74
N ILE A 406 5.98 9.78 1.86
CA ILE A 406 7.04 10.78 1.87
C ILE A 406 6.43 12.18 2.02
N PHE A 407 6.88 12.93 3.02
CA PHE A 407 6.46 14.31 3.26
C PHE A 407 7.62 15.26 2.95
N HIS A 408 7.34 16.34 2.21
CA HIS A 408 8.33 17.30 1.75
C HIS A 408 8.17 18.67 2.45
N GLN A 409 9.26 19.41 2.56
CA GLN A 409 9.27 20.77 3.14
C GLN A 409 8.47 21.79 2.30
N ASP A 410 8.19 21.50 1.02
CA ASP A 410 7.37 22.36 0.17
C ASP A 410 5.85 22.13 0.33
N GLY A 411 5.45 21.25 1.24
CA GLY A 411 4.06 20.87 1.50
C GLY A 411 3.55 19.75 0.60
N THR A 412 4.39 19.14 -0.26
CA THR A 412 4.03 17.96 -1.06
C THR A 412 3.97 16.70 -0.20
N VAL A 413 2.97 15.85 -0.44
CA VAL A 413 2.95 14.45 -0.01
C VAL A 413 3.21 13.57 -1.23
N GLN A 414 4.03 12.55 -1.08
CA GLN A 414 4.41 11.61 -2.13
C GLN A 414 4.22 10.19 -1.64
N LEU A 415 3.75 9.31 -2.52
CA LEU A 415 3.72 7.88 -2.29
C LEU A 415 4.66 7.23 -3.30
N ASP A 416 5.69 6.55 -2.80
CA ASP A 416 6.58 5.72 -3.60
C ASP A 416 6.32 4.26 -3.26
N ILE A 417 6.22 3.42 -4.28
CA ILE A 417 6.20 1.98 -4.15
C ILE A 417 7.36 1.42 -4.96
N LYS A 418 8.11 0.48 -4.39
CA LYS A 418 9.11 -0.30 -5.12
C LYS A 418 8.72 -1.77 -5.11
N LEU A 419 8.65 -2.35 -6.30
CA LEU A 419 8.44 -3.78 -6.50
C LEU A 419 9.80 -4.46 -6.55
N THR A 420 10.02 -5.51 -5.76
CA THR A 420 11.20 -6.37 -5.84
C THR A 420 10.79 -7.80 -5.48
N GLY A 421 11.75 -8.67 -5.20
CA GLY A 421 11.50 -10.08 -4.97
C GLY A 421 11.57 -10.89 -6.24
N ILE A 422 10.80 -11.96 -6.31
CA ILE A 422 10.96 -13.01 -7.30
C ILE A 422 9.73 -13.08 -8.19
N LEU A 423 9.95 -13.28 -9.49
CA LEU A 423 8.87 -13.49 -10.45
C LEU A 423 8.03 -14.73 -10.07
N ASN A 424 6.72 -14.66 -10.28
CA ASN A 424 5.90 -15.87 -10.30
C ASN A 424 6.23 -16.68 -11.57
N THR A 425 6.64 -17.93 -11.39
CA THR A 425 7.09 -18.78 -12.50
C THR A 425 6.22 -20.02 -12.68
N TYR A 426 6.17 -20.51 -13.93
CA TYR A 426 5.51 -21.75 -14.31
C TYR A 426 6.43 -22.59 -15.21
N ALA A 427 6.22 -23.91 -15.20
CA ALA A 427 7.04 -24.85 -15.94
C ALA A 427 6.90 -24.67 -17.44
N MET A 428 7.99 -24.91 -18.17
CA MET A 428 8.03 -24.85 -19.62
C MET A 428 8.92 -25.98 -20.18
N ASN A 429 8.48 -26.61 -21.27
CA ASN A 429 9.29 -27.59 -22.01
C ASN A 429 10.36 -26.87 -22.87
N PRO A 430 11.51 -27.51 -23.15
CA PRO A 430 12.51 -26.93 -24.05
C PRO A 430 11.94 -26.58 -25.42
N GLY A 431 12.06 -25.31 -25.83
CA GLY A 431 11.56 -24.81 -27.11
C GLY A 431 10.04 -24.68 -27.21
N GLU A 432 9.31 -24.81 -26.10
CA GLU A 432 7.89 -24.43 -26.04
C GLU A 432 7.75 -22.92 -26.30
N ASP A 433 6.66 -22.52 -26.96
CA ASP A 433 6.38 -21.10 -27.26
C ASP A 433 5.54 -20.49 -26.13
N THR A 434 5.94 -19.31 -25.62
CA THR A 434 5.16 -18.58 -24.60
C THR A 434 3.93 -17.90 -25.20
N HIS A 435 3.81 -17.88 -26.53
CA HIS A 435 2.75 -17.22 -27.31
C HIS A 435 2.59 -15.73 -26.99
N GLY A 436 3.66 -15.09 -26.51
CA GLY A 436 3.67 -13.69 -26.09
C GLY A 436 3.02 -13.42 -24.73
N TRP A 437 2.58 -14.45 -24.00
CA TRP A 437 1.94 -14.32 -22.68
C TRP A 437 2.92 -14.36 -21.50
N GLY A 438 4.20 -14.55 -21.80
CA GLY A 438 5.29 -14.57 -20.83
C GLY A 438 6.64 -14.64 -21.51
N THR A 439 7.69 -14.77 -20.70
CA THR A 439 9.08 -14.83 -21.11
C THR A 439 9.75 -16.03 -20.47
N GLU A 440 10.52 -16.80 -21.25
CA GLU A 440 11.45 -17.78 -20.69
C GLU A 440 12.66 -17.03 -20.09
N VAL A 441 12.62 -16.78 -18.78
CA VAL A 441 13.66 -16.00 -18.06
C VAL A 441 14.86 -16.86 -17.68
N TYR A 442 14.68 -18.18 -17.69
CA TYR A 442 15.70 -19.19 -17.43
C TYR A 442 15.25 -20.52 -18.07
N PRO A 443 16.15 -21.45 -18.45
CA PRO A 443 15.75 -22.69 -19.13
C PRO A 443 14.64 -23.47 -18.40
N GLY A 444 13.49 -23.58 -19.06
CA GLY A 444 12.29 -24.24 -18.53
C GLY A 444 11.45 -23.43 -17.54
N VAL A 445 11.71 -22.11 -17.41
CA VAL A 445 11.06 -21.20 -16.47
C VAL A 445 10.34 -20.08 -17.23
N ASN A 446 9.03 -20.20 -17.33
CA ASN A 446 8.17 -19.18 -17.94
C ASN A 446 7.62 -18.22 -16.88
N ALA A 447 7.98 -16.95 -16.99
CA ALA A 447 7.40 -15.87 -16.19
C ALA A 447 6.29 -15.18 -17.00
N HIS A 448 5.05 -15.28 -16.52
CA HIS A 448 3.89 -14.73 -17.24
C HIS A 448 3.80 -13.19 -17.10
N ASN A 449 3.35 -12.53 -18.16
CA ASN A 449 3.01 -11.11 -18.14
C ASN A 449 1.95 -10.82 -17.07
N HIS A 450 2.03 -9.68 -16.39
CA HIS A 450 1.05 -9.30 -15.38
C HIS A 450 1.03 -7.79 -15.14
N GLN A 451 0.03 -7.29 -14.42
CA GLN A 451 0.00 -5.91 -13.93
C GLN A 451 0.11 -5.90 -12.41
N HIS A 452 0.57 -4.79 -11.84
CA HIS A 452 0.48 -4.48 -10.42
C HIS A 452 -0.33 -3.20 -10.27
N LEU A 453 -1.60 -3.30 -9.90
CA LEU A 453 -2.52 -2.14 -9.82
C LEU A 453 -2.94 -1.90 -8.37
N PHE A 454 -2.75 -0.68 -7.88
CA PHE A 454 -3.04 -0.26 -6.51
C PHE A 454 -4.18 0.73 -6.48
N CYS A 455 -5.01 0.69 -5.44
CA CYS A 455 -6.04 1.69 -5.18
C CYS A 455 -5.66 2.57 -3.98
N LEU A 456 -5.20 3.78 -4.24
CA LEU A 456 -5.00 4.82 -3.24
C LEU A 456 -6.34 5.41 -2.81
N ARG A 457 -6.66 5.36 -1.52
CA ARG A 457 -7.80 6.07 -0.91
C ARG A 457 -7.32 7.41 -0.35
N VAL A 458 -7.83 8.49 -0.91
CA VAL A 458 -7.60 9.87 -0.44
C VAL A 458 -8.89 10.41 0.15
N ASP A 459 -8.89 10.63 1.46
CA ASP A 459 -9.97 11.28 2.20
C ASP A 459 -9.54 12.72 2.52
N PRO A 460 -9.85 13.68 1.63
CA PRO A 460 -9.36 15.03 1.75
C PRO A 460 -10.04 15.81 2.88
N ASN A 461 -9.30 16.77 3.39
CA ASN A 461 -9.80 17.77 4.32
C ASN A 461 -9.14 19.12 3.99
N ILE A 462 -9.11 19.48 2.70
CA ILE A 462 -8.28 20.57 2.17
C ILE A 462 -8.77 21.90 2.73
N ASP A 463 -8.08 22.42 3.74
CA ASP A 463 -8.49 23.64 4.44
C ASP A 463 -9.95 23.57 4.97
N GLY A 464 -10.46 22.35 5.21
CA GLY A 464 -11.81 22.05 5.65
C GLY A 464 -12.45 20.86 4.90
N PRO A 465 -13.56 20.30 5.42
CA PRO A 465 -14.08 18.99 4.99
C PRO A 465 -14.89 19.04 3.69
N ASN A 466 -15.36 20.22 3.28
CA ASN A 466 -16.16 20.37 2.05
C ASN A 466 -15.22 20.61 0.87
N ASN A 467 -15.03 19.58 0.05
CA ASN A 467 -14.12 19.63 -1.09
C ASN A 467 -14.84 19.25 -2.39
N THR A 468 -14.24 19.65 -3.52
CA THR A 468 -14.70 19.39 -4.89
C THR A 468 -13.50 18.90 -5.69
N VAL A 469 -13.70 17.91 -6.57
CA VAL A 469 -12.65 17.43 -7.48
C VAL A 469 -12.81 18.05 -8.87
N PHE A 470 -11.69 18.46 -9.45
CA PHE A 470 -11.59 18.91 -10.84
C PHE A 470 -10.62 18.02 -11.60
N GLN A 471 -11.02 17.53 -12.77
CA GLN A 471 -10.09 17.05 -13.79
C GLN A 471 -9.43 18.25 -14.46
N VAL A 472 -8.13 18.19 -14.68
CA VAL A 472 -7.35 19.28 -15.28
C VAL A 472 -6.54 18.77 -16.46
N ASP A 473 -6.88 19.27 -17.64
CA ASP A 473 -6.25 18.96 -18.92
C ASP A 473 -5.48 20.18 -19.46
N ALA A 474 -4.25 19.99 -19.93
CA ALA A 474 -3.58 20.99 -20.75
C ALA A 474 -4.20 21.00 -22.15
N VAL A 475 -4.72 22.17 -22.58
CA VAL A 475 -5.38 22.31 -23.89
C VAL A 475 -4.86 23.55 -24.62
N ARG A 476 -4.93 23.49 -25.96
CA ARG A 476 -4.64 24.66 -26.81
C ARG A 476 -5.69 25.75 -26.56
N GLY A 477 -5.25 27.01 -26.60
CA GLY A 477 -6.12 28.17 -26.52
C GLY A 477 -7.06 28.24 -27.72
N PRO A 478 -8.21 28.91 -27.59
CA PRO A 478 -9.12 29.12 -28.71
C PRO A 478 -8.47 30.00 -29.79
N GLY A 479 -8.95 29.89 -31.03
CA GLY A 479 -8.53 30.71 -32.16
C GLY A 479 -7.41 30.09 -33.01
N GLU A 480 -7.52 30.29 -34.33
CA GLU A 480 -6.55 29.81 -35.32
C GLU A 480 -5.29 30.68 -35.37
N VAL A 481 -4.21 30.15 -35.93
CA VAL A 481 -3.00 30.93 -36.20
C VAL A 481 -3.34 32.12 -37.12
N GLY A 482 -2.90 33.32 -36.75
CA GLY A 482 -3.21 34.56 -37.47
C GLY A 482 -4.51 35.24 -37.06
N SER A 483 -5.34 34.60 -36.22
CA SER A 483 -6.54 35.23 -35.63
C SER A 483 -6.20 36.33 -34.63
N ALA A 484 -7.18 37.14 -34.25
CA ALA A 484 -7.00 38.14 -33.20
C ALA A 484 -6.76 37.49 -31.82
N GLU A 485 -7.42 36.36 -31.56
CA GLU A 485 -7.35 35.63 -30.30
C GLU A 485 -6.04 34.87 -30.12
N ASN A 486 -5.43 34.40 -31.23
CA ASN A 486 -4.23 33.56 -31.20
C ASN A 486 -3.29 33.82 -32.40
N LYS A 487 -2.93 35.09 -32.62
CA LYS A 487 -2.15 35.55 -33.79
C LYS A 487 -0.93 34.71 -34.12
N TYR A 488 -0.22 34.21 -33.11
CA TYR A 488 0.99 33.42 -33.28
C TYR A 488 0.83 31.93 -32.92
N GLY A 489 -0.38 31.46 -32.63
CA GLY A 489 -0.64 30.05 -32.35
C GLY A 489 -0.12 29.53 -31.02
N ASN A 490 0.37 30.39 -30.13
CA ASN A 490 1.10 29.99 -28.92
C ASN A 490 0.21 29.86 -27.67
N ALA A 491 -1.08 30.17 -27.76
CA ALA A 491 -1.98 30.11 -26.62
C ALA A 491 -2.26 28.67 -26.17
N PHE A 492 -2.19 28.42 -24.85
CA PHE A 492 -2.65 27.20 -24.18
C PHE A 492 -3.07 27.52 -22.75
N TYR A 493 -3.88 26.66 -22.14
CA TYR A 493 -4.36 26.84 -20.77
C TYR A 493 -4.70 25.50 -20.10
N ALA A 494 -4.89 25.54 -18.78
CA ALA A 494 -5.39 24.41 -18.02
C ALA A 494 -6.93 24.44 -18.00
N LYS A 495 -7.57 23.55 -18.75
CA LYS A 495 -9.03 23.37 -18.73
C LYS A 495 -9.39 22.55 -17.50
N LYS A 496 -10.18 23.16 -16.61
CA LYS A 496 -10.71 22.49 -15.41
C LYS A 496 -12.14 22.02 -15.66
N THR A 497 -12.38 20.73 -15.52
CA THR A 497 -13.70 20.11 -15.58
C THR A 497 -14.09 19.70 -14.16
N LYS A 498 -15.15 20.29 -13.62
CA LYS A 498 -15.66 19.99 -12.28
C LYS A 498 -16.45 18.68 -12.31
N PHE A 499 -16.21 17.78 -11.36
CA PHE A 499 -17.07 16.60 -11.17
C PHE A 499 -18.23 16.94 -10.25
N ASN A 500 -19.48 16.64 -10.67
CA ASN A 500 -20.66 16.89 -9.86
C ASN A 500 -21.22 15.61 -9.22
N THR A 501 -21.04 14.46 -9.87
CA THR A 501 -21.59 13.16 -9.42
C THR A 501 -20.52 12.07 -9.47
N PRO A 502 -20.63 10.98 -8.67
CA PRO A 502 -19.69 9.87 -8.71
C PRO A 502 -19.52 9.24 -10.10
N ARG A 503 -20.61 9.14 -10.87
CA ARG A 503 -20.58 8.59 -12.23
C ARG A 503 -19.82 9.49 -13.21
N GLU A 504 -19.94 10.81 -13.10
CA GLU A 504 -19.16 11.76 -13.89
C GLU A 504 -17.66 11.76 -13.54
N ALA A 505 -17.32 11.39 -12.31
CA ALA A 505 -15.95 11.42 -11.80
C ALA A 505 -15.08 10.25 -12.27
N MET A 506 -15.68 9.18 -12.80
CA MET A 506 -14.98 8.05 -13.40
C MET A 506 -14.16 8.54 -14.59
N SER A 507 -12.84 8.64 -14.42
CA SER A 507 -11.96 9.28 -15.39
C SER A 507 -10.60 8.62 -15.45
N ASP A 508 -10.03 8.61 -16.66
CA ASP A 508 -8.74 7.97 -16.96
C ASP A 508 -7.64 8.99 -17.20
N TYR A 509 -6.39 8.59 -16.98
CA TYR A 509 -5.23 9.40 -17.31
C TYR A 509 -5.11 9.58 -18.82
N ASP A 510 -4.76 10.79 -19.25
CA ASP A 510 -4.44 11.11 -20.64
C ASP A 510 -3.06 11.77 -20.71
N GLY A 511 -2.09 11.03 -21.24
CA GLY A 511 -0.72 11.51 -21.43
C GLY A 511 -0.61 12.66 -22.42
N ASN A 512 -1.53 12.78 -23.38
CA ASN A 512 -1.50 13.84 -24.39
C ASN A 512 -1.87 15.21 -23.80
N THR A 513 -2.70 15.23 -22.75
CA THR A 513 -3.09 16.46 -22.04
C THR A 513 -2.32 16.63 -20.73
N SER A 514 -1.42 15.71 -20.40
CA SER A 514 -0.76 15.64 -19.09
C SER A 514 -1.79 15.74 -17.95
N ARG A 515 -2.88 14.96 -18.07
CA ARG A 515 -4.03 15.05 -17.19
C ARG A 515 -3.63 14.90 -15.73
N THR A 516 -4.28 15.69 -14.88
CA THR A 516 -4.13 15.66 -13.43
C THR A 516 -5.47 15.92 -12.76
N TRP A 517 -5.57 15.68 -11.46
CA TRP A 517 -6.79 15.92 -10.69
C TRP A 517 -6.50 16.86 -9.53
N GLU A 518 -7.43 17.77 -9.25
CA GLU A 518 -7.31 18.79 -8.22
C GLU A 518 -8.43 18.64 -7.21
N ILE A 519 -8.06 18.41 -5.94
CA ILE A 519 -8.98 18.38 -4.81
C ILE A 519 -8.98 19.77 -4.17
N ALA A 520 -10.10 20.47 -4.24
CA ALA A 520 -10.18 21.88 -3.92
C ALA A 520 -11.26 22.18 -2.89
N ASN A 521 -10.99 23.16 -2.02
CA ASN A 521 -12.02 23.78 -1.20
C ASN A 521 -12.47 25.08 -1.87
N THR A 522 -13.64 25.00 -2.50
CA THR A 522 -14.22 26.10 -3.29
C THR A 522 -14.73 27.25 -2.44
N ASN A 523 -14.89 27.06 -1.13
CA ASN A 523 -15.30 28.11 -0.18
C ASN A 523 -14.12 29.01 0.24
N LYS A 524 -12.88 28.61 -0.04
CA LYS A 524 -11.67 29.36 0.32
C LYS A 524 -10.88 29.73 -0.93
N LEU A 525 -10.92 31.02 -1.26
CA LEU A 525 -10.14 31.56 -2.37
C LEU A 525 -8.79 32.07 -1.89
N HIS A 526 -7.74 31.66 -2.60
CA HIS A 526 -6.40 32.16 -2.39
C HIS A 526 -6.33 33.68 -2.65
N PRO A 527 -5.71 34.47 -1.75
CA PRO A 527 -5.79 35.93 -1.77
C PRO A 527 -5.21 36.57 -3.04
N TYR A 528 -4.19 35.98 -3.67
CA TYR A 528 -3.56 36.55 -4.87
C TYR A 528 -4.12 35.99 -6.18
N SER A 529 -4.01 34.67 -6.41
CA SER A 529 -4.53 34.02 -7.62
C SER A 529 -6.05 34.03 -7.77
N LYS A 530 -6.80 34.28 -6.69
CA LYS A 530 -8.28 34.18 -6.63
C LYS A 530 -8.82 32.80 -7.05
N LYS A 531 -7.97 31.77 -7.01
CA LYS A 531 -8.37 30.38 -7.24
C LYS A 531 -8.67 29.70 -5.90
N PRO A 532 -9.54 28.66 -5.88
CA PRO A 532 -9.70 27.81 -4.71
C PRO A 532 -8.36 27.28 -4.18
N VAL A 533 -8.26 27.09 -2.88
CA VAL A 533 -7.15 26.35 -2.25
C VAL A 533 -7.24 24.88 -2.68
N THR A 534 -6.11 24.25 -3.01
CA THR A 534 -6.13 22.94 -3.69
C THR A 534 -4.90 22.09 -3.36
N TYR A 535 -5.10 20.77 -3.32
CA TYR A 535 -4.02 19.81 -3.55
C TYR A 535 -4.24 19.09 -4.87
N LYS A 536 -3.16 18.95 -5.65
CA LYS A 536 -3.15 18.41 -6.99
C LYS A 536 -2.52 17.02 -6.99
N LEU A 537 -3.27 16.02 -7.41
CA LEU A 537 -2.77 14.69 -7.75
C LEU A 537 -2.02 14.73 -9.09
N VAL A 538 -0.74 14.37 -9.05
CA VAL A 538 0.14 14.19 -10.20
C VAL A 538 0.61 12.74 -10.19
N SER A 539 0.10 11.95 -11.13
CA SER A 539 0.40 10.52 -11.27
C SER A 539 0.51 10.20 -12.75
N ARG A 540 1.50 9.37 -13.15
CA ARG A 540 1.80 9.07 -14.56
C ARG A 540 1.88 7.57 -14.86
N GLU A 541 2.19 6.78 -13.86
CA GLU A 541 2.24 5.33 -13.83
C GLU A 541 0.80 4.80 -13.69
N VAL A 542 -0.01 5.01 -14.73
CA VAL A 542 -1.46 4.77 -14.71
C VAL A 542 -1.86 3.89 -15.91
N PRO A 543 -1.44 2.61 -15.95
CA PRO A 543 -1.86 1.71 -17.00
C PRO A 543 -3.37 1.41 -16.89
N PRO A 544 -4.08 1.24 -18.01
CA PRO A 544 -5.45 0.74 -17.98
C PRO A 544 -5.46 -0.72 -17.51
N LEU A 545 -6.59 -1.17 -16.95
CA LEU A 545 -6.82 -2.59 -16.68
C LEU A 545 -6.89 -3.36 -18.01
N LEU A 546 -5.93 -4.26 -18.25
CA LEU A 546 -5.83 -5.01 -19.51
C LEU A 546 -6.84 -6.17 -19.64
N PRO A 547 -7.23 -6.88 -18.55
CA PRO A 547 -8.33 -7.83 -18.62
C PRO A 547 -9.60 -7.21 -19.19
N LYS A 548 -10.19 -7.90 -20.18
CA LYS A 548 -11.34 -7.40 -20.94
C LYS A 548 -12.57 -7.17 -20.06
N GLU A 549 -13.39 -6.20 -20.47
CA GLU A 549 -14.72 -5.98 -19.92
C GLU A 549 -15.54 -7.28 -19.89
N GLY A 550 -16.22 -7.53 -18.77
CA GLY A 550 -16.95 -8.78 -18.52
C GLY A 550 -16.07 -10.00 -18.18
N GLY A 551 -14.74 -9.88 -18.20
CA GLY A 551 -13.83 -10.92 -17.69
C GLY A 551 -13.83 -10.99 -16.17
N LEU A 552 -13.30 -12.09 -15.61
CA LEU A 552 -13.28 -12.32 -14.16
C LEU A 552 -12.59 -11.20 -13.38
N VAL A 553 -11.37 -10.84 -13.78
CA VAL A 553 -10.63 -9.73 -13.13
C VAL A 553 -11.42 -8.43 -13.25
N TRP A 554 -11.96 -8.12 -14.43
CA TRP A 554 -12.73 -6.90 -14.62
C TRP A 554 -13.95 -6.83 -13.70
N LYS A 555 -14.64 -7.96 -13.49
CA LYS A 555 -15.78 -8.06 -12.57
C LYS A 555 -15.37 -7.85 -11.11
N ARG A 556 -14.31 -8.51 -10.65
CA ARG A 556 -13.82 -8.42 -9.26
C ARG A 556 -13.14 -7.10 -8.94
N ALA A 557 -12.29 -6.59 -9.84
CA ALA A 557 -11.46 -5.40 -9.65
C ALA A 557 -12.15 -4.14 -10.18
N GLY A 558 -13.35 -3.87 -9.68
CA GLY A 558 -14.16 -2.73 -10.09
C GLY A 558 -13.44 -1.38 -9.97
N PHE A 559 -12.61 -1.24 -8.93
CA PHE A 559 -11.81 -0.04 -8.69
C PHE A 559 -10.74 0.22 -9.76
N ALA A 560 -10.27 -0.83 -10.44
CA ALA A 560 -9.19 -0.73 -11.42
C ALA A 560 -9.68 -0.35 -12.82
N ARG A 561 -11.01 -0.26 -13.04
CA ARG A 561 -11.62 0.04 -14.34
C ARG A 561 -11.35 1.47 -14.81
N HIS A 562 -11.08 2.39 -13.88
CA HIS A 562 -10.70 3.77 -14.18
C HIS A 562 -9.57 4.26 -13.27
N ALA A 563 -8.79 5.22 -13.77
CA ALA A 563 -7.71 5.84 -12.99
C ALA A 563 -8.21 6.59 -11.75
N VAL A 564 -9.35 7.27 -11.82
CA VAL A 564 -9.94 8.03 -10.72
C VAL A 564 -11.43 7.75 -10.61
N HIS A 565 -11.87 7.56 -9.37
CA HIS A 565 -13.26 7.63 -8.97
C HIS A 565 -13.39 8.63 -7.80
N VAL A 566 -14.57 9.23 -7.64
CA VAL A 566 -14.86 10.09 -6.49
C VAL A 566 -16.21 9.70 -5.93
N THR A 567 -16.28 9.38 -4.65
CA THR A 567 -17.54 9.11 -3.95
C THR A 567 -17.79 10.18 -2.90
N LYS A 568 -19.05 10.32 -2.47
CA LYS A 568 -19.36 11.02 -1.24
C LYS A 568 -18.84 10.19 -0.07
N TYR A 569 -18.31 10.83 0.96
CA TYR A 569 -17.82 10.14 2.15
C TYR A 569 -18.92 9.33 2.84
N SER A 570 -18.56 8.14 3.29
CA SER A 570 -19.31 7.29 4.22
C SER A 570 -18.29 6.53 5.08
N ASP A 571 -18.56 6.40 6.38
CA ASP A 571 -17.64 5.70 7.30
C ASP A 571 -17.46 4.21 6.93
N ASP A 572 -18.47 3.61 6.30
CA ASP A 572 -18.49 2.18 5.98
C ASP A 572 -17.81 1.87 4.61
N GLN A 573 -17.38 2.90 3.88
CA GLN A 573 -16.72 2.79 2.57
C GLN A 573 -15.19 2.86 2.69
N ILE A 574 -14.58 1.72 3.03
CA ILE A 574 -13.13 1.58 3.19
C ILE A 574 -12.50 0.74 2.07
N HIS A 575 -13.06 -0.44 1.78
CA HIS A 575 -12.45 -1.44 0.89
C HIS A 575 -13.10 -1.47 -0.52
N PRO A 576 -12.41 -1.00 -1.57
CA PRO A 576 -13.03 -0.74 -2.87
C PRO A 576 -13.31 -2.01 -3.70
N ALA A 577 -12.79 -3.18 -3.30
CA ALA A 577 -13.16 -4.50 -3.84
C ALA A 577 -14.13 -5.28 -2.94
N GLY A 578 -14.65 -4.66 -1.87
CA GLY A 578 -15.50 -5.32 -0.88
C GLY A 578 -14.73 -5.81 0.35
N ARG A 579 -15.49 -6.17 1.39
CA ARG A 579 -14.94 -6.56 2.70
C ARG A 579 -14.26 -7.93 2.65
N HIS A 580 -14.93 -8.93 2.07
CA HIS A 580 -14.50 -10.33 1.98
C HIS A 580 -14.21 -10.66 0.51
N VAL A 581 -12.95 -10.51 0.09
CA VAL A 581 -12.53 -10.57 -1.33
C VAL A 581 -12.30 -11.98 -1.88
N PRO A 582 -11.72 -12.94 -1.13
CA PRO A 582 -11.51 -14.30 -1.63
C PRO A 582 -12.77 -14.93 -2.21
N GLN A 583 -12.62 -15.62 -3.35
CA GLN A 583 -13.70 -16.36 -4.02
C GLN A 583 -14.88 -15.53 -4.52
N THR A 584 -14.79 -14.20 -4.51
CA THR A 584 -15.83 -13.38 -5.15
C THR A 584 -15.85 -13.61 -6.66
N SER A 585 -17.04 -13.85 -7.24
CA SER A 585 -17.23 -13.92 -8.69
C SER A 585 -17.14 -12.54 -9.38
N GLY A 586 -17.26 -11.47 -8.59
CA GLY A 586 -17.48 -10.11 -9.05
C GLY A 586 -18.93 -9.82 -9.49
N GLU A 587 -19.85 -10.77 -9.27
CA GLU A 587 -21.28 -10.62 -9.52
C GLU A 587 -22.12 -10.99 -8.28
N PRO A 588 -22.93 -10.06 -7.75
CA PRO A 588 -23.01 -8.64 -8.13
C PRO A 588 -21.68 -7.91 -7.87
N SER A 589 -21.50 -6.75 -8.50
CA SER A 589 -20.35 -5.89 -8.19
C SER A 589 -20.37 -5.51 -6.71
N GLN A 590 -19.19 -5.43 -6.09
CA GLN A 590 -19.00 -5.06 -4.69
C GLN A 590 -18.06 -3.88 -4.58
N GLY A 591 -18.06 -3.21 -3.41
CA GLY A 591 -17.17 -2.09 -3.15
C GLY A 591 -17.47 -0.89 -4.04
N LEU A 592 -16.44 -0.32 -4.66
CA LEU A 592 -16.51 0.98 -5.31
C LEU A 592 -17.59 1.10 -6.41
N PRO A 593 -17.75 0.14 -7.35
CA PRO A 593 -18.85 0.20 -8.31
C PRO A 593 -20.24 0.09 -7.65
N ALA A 594 -20.37 -0.72 -6.60
CA ALA A 594 -21.64 -0.84 -5.89
C ALA A 594 -22.01 0.47 -5.19
N TRP A 595 -21.04 1.11 -4.52
CA TRP A 595 -21.24 2.40 -3.87
C TRP A 595 -21.61 3.53 -4.85
N ILE A 596 -21.00 3.53 -6.03
CA ILE A 596 -21.33 4.49 -7.10
C ILE A 596 -22.76 4.28 -7.60
N GLU A 597 -23.17 3.02 -7.79
CA GLU A 597 -24.53 2.69 -8.24
C GLU A 597 -25.57 3.02 -7.16
N GLU A 598 -25.33 2.62 -5.91
CA GLU A 598 -26.20 2.87 -4.76
C GLU A 598 -26.39 4.37 -4.49
N ALA A 599 -25.35 5.18 -4.73
CA ALA A 599 -25.45 6.64 -4.61
C ALA A 599 -26.47 7.24 -5.59
N GLY A 600 -26.64 6.63 -6.77
CA GLY A 600 -27.55 7.11 -7.81
C GLY A 600 -27.04 8.35 -8.56
N ALA A 601 -27.74 8.70 -9.65
CA ALA A 601 -27.32 9.77 -10.56
C ALA A 601 -27.38 11.19 -9.95
N ASP A 602 -28.18 11.39 -8.91
CA ASP A 602 -28.39 12.69 -8.27
C ASP A 602 -27.48 12.93 -7.04
N SER A 603 -26.62 11.97 -6.68
CA SER A 603 -25.69 12.14 -5.56
C SER A 603 -24.60 13.14 -5.91
N SER A 604 -24.62 14.29 -5.22
CA SER A 604 -23.62 15.33 -5.43
C SER A 604 -22.33 15.05 -4.67
N ILE A 605 -21.21 15.26 -5.34
CA ILE A 605 -19.84 15.29 -4.80
C ILE A 605 -19.20 16.68 -4.93
N ASP A 606 -20.00 17.72 -5.15
CA ASP A 606 -19.54 19.11 -5.19
C ASP A 606 -19.66 19.75 -3.80
N ASN A 607 -18.55 20.30 -3.31
CA ASN A 607 -18.47 21.07 -2.09
C ASN A 607 -19.06 20.33 -0.87
N THR A 608 -18.68 19.07 -0.73
CA THR A 608 -19.14 18.18 0.35
C THR A 608 -17.98 17.29 0.81
N ASP A 609 -18.24 16.44 1.79
CA ASP A 609 -17.25 15.45 2.23
C ASP A 609 -17.18 14.32 1.19
N ILE A 610 -15.99 14.10 0.64
CA ILE A 610 -15.74 13.22 -0.50
C ILE A 610 -14.58 12.28 -0.21
N VAL A 611 -14.46 11.23 -1.02
CA VAL A 611 -13.27 10.37 -1.07
C VAL A 611 -12.86 10.23 -2.53
N LEU A 612 -11.58 10.48 -2.82
CA LEU A 612 -10.98 10.21 -4.12
C LEU A 612 -10.27 8.86 -4.07
N TRP A 613 -10.60 7.99 -5.02
CA TRP A 613 -10.00 6.67 -5.20
C TRP A 613 -9.17 6.68 -6.47
N HIS A 614 -7.87 6.46 -6.34
CA HIS A 614 -6.95 6.54 -7.47
C HIS A 614 -6.29 5.19 -7.74
N THR A 615 -6.51 4.66 -8.95
CA THR A 615 -5.83 3.48 -9.46
C THR A 615 -4.57 3.87 -10.21
N PHE A 616 -3.44 3.29 -9.82
CA PHE A 616 -2.12 3.48 -10.44
C PHE A 616 -1.34 2.17 -10.36
N GLY A 617 -0.23 2.05 -11.09
CA GLY A 617 0.49 0.80 -11.14
C GLY A 617 1.45 0.65 -12.32
N LEU A 618 1.86 -0.59 -12.56
CA LEU A 618 2.75 -0.99 -13.65
C LEU A 618 2.17 -2.14 -14.46
N THR A 619 2.62 -2.27 -15.71
CA THR A 619 2.42 -3.47 -16.53
C THR A 619 3.80 -4.10 -16.74
N HIS A 620 3.98 -5.30 -16.19
CA HIS A 620 5.25 -5.99 -16.17
C HIS A 620 5.30 -7.07 -17.26
N PHE A 621 6.25 -6.91 -18.16
CA PHE A 621 6.66 -7.92 -19.13
C PHE A 621 8.02 -8.47 -18.67
N PRO A 622 8.06 -9.63 -17.98
CA PRO A 622 9.29 -10.09 -17.35
C PRO A 622 10.44 -10.26 -18.33
N ALA A 623 11.66 -9.99 -17.86
CA ALA A 623 12.90 -10.20 -18.60
C ALA A 623 13.90 -11.05 -17.79
N PRO A 624 14.93 -11.64 -18.41
CA PRO A 624 15.98 -12.36 -17.67
C PRO A 624 16.67 -11.52 -16.59
N GLU A 625 16.78 -10.21 -16.77
CA GLU A 625 17.33 -9.28 -15.77
C GLU A 625 16.53 -9.23 -14.46
N ASP A 626 15.27 -9.66 -14.48
CA ASP A 626 14.39 -9.73 -13.31
C ASP A 626 14.59 -11.05 -12.52
N TYR A 627 15.51 -11.92 -12.96
CA TYR A 627 15.65 -13.29 -12.47
C TYR A 627 17.11 -13.63 -12.09
N PRO A 628 17.38 -14.37 -10.99
CA PRO A 628 16.44 -15.06 -10.09
C PRO A 628 15.82 -14.19 -9.00
N ILE A 629 16.22 -12.92 -8.92
CA ILE A 629 15.63 -11.91 -8.03
C ILE A 629 15.62 -10.56 -8.75
N MET A 630 14.47 -9.89 -8.72
CA MET A 630 14.18 -8.70 -9.50
C MET A 630 14.77 -7.44 -8.84
N PRO A 631 15.56 -6.64 -9.58
CA PRO A 631 15.92 -5.29 -9.15
C PRO A 631 14.67 -4.44 -8.85
N ALA A 632 14.77 -3.54 -7.87
CA ALA A 632 13.62 -2.73 -7.48
C ALA A 632 13.07 -1.87 -8.64
N GLU A 633 11.81 -2.08 -9.02
CA GLU A 633 11.10 -1.28 -10.01
C GLU A 633 10.21 -0.24 -9.30
N PRO A 634 10.50 1.08 -9.44
CA PRO A 634 9.78 2.12 -8.71
C PRO A 634 8.53 2.62 -9.47
N MET A 635 7.51 2.99 -8.70
CA MET A 635 6.40 3.83 -9.16
C MET A 635 6.10 4.92 -8.12
N THR A 636 5.60 6.07 -8.56
CA THR A 636 5.41 7.22 -7.68
C THR A 636 4.21 8.07 -8.06
N LEU A 637 3.64 8.76 -7.10
CA LEU A 637 2.67 9.82 -7.31
C LEU A 637 2.85 10.94 -6.29
N LEU A 638 2.36 12.13 -6.63
CA LEU A 638 2.46 13.33 -5.80
C LEU A 638 1.09 13.94 -5.54
N LEU A 639 0.86 14.37 -4.31
CA LEU A 639 -0.22 15.27 -3.88
C LEU A 639 0.41 16.63 -3.54
N ARG A 640 0.30 17.59 -4.45
CA ARG A 640 1.03 18.87 -4.39
C ARG A 640 0.13 20.04 -4.02
N PRO A 641 0.54 20.93 -3.09
CA PRO A 641 -0.22 22.13 -2.77
C PRO A 641 -0.22 23.10 -3.97
N ARG A 642 -1.40 23.50 -4.44
CA ARG A 642 -1.60 24.52 -5.48
C ARG A 642 -2.57 25.56 -4.98
N HIS A 643 -2.16 26.83 -4.98
CA HIS A 643 -2.96 27.92 -4.41
C HIS A 643 -3.32 27.69 -2.92
N PHE A 644 -2.66 26.77 -2.23
CA PHE A 644 -2.86 26.52 -0.81
C PHE A 644 -2.14 27.58 0.02
N PHE A 645 -0.83 27.77 -0.21
CA PHE A 645 0.00 28.77 0.45
C PHE A 645 0.08 30.08 -0.33
N ALA A 646 0.24 31.20 0.38
CA ALA A 646 0.36 32.56 -0.21
C ALA A 646 1.61 32.75 -1.08
N ARG A 647 2.67 32.00 -0.78
CA ARG A 647 3.96 31.96 -1.49
C ARG A 647 4.62 30.61 -1.21
N ASN A 648 5.83 30.39 -1.74
CA ASN A 648 6.60 29.19 -1.42
C ASN A 648 6.69 28.99 0.12
N PRO A 649 6.14 27.88 0.68
CA PRO A 649 6.11 27.64 2.12
C PRO A 649 7.49 27.32 2.68
N ALA A 650 8.45 26.91 1.85
CA ALA A 650 9.79 26.50 2.27
C ALA A 650 10.78 27.67 2.45
N LEU A 651 10.37 28.93 2.28
CA LEU A 651 11.29 30.08 2.32
C LEU A 651 11.88 30.35 3.71
N ASP A 652 11.34 29.76 4.77
CA ASP A 652 11.85 29.82 6.13
C ASP A 652 12.78 28.65 6.49
N VAL A 653 12.96 27.69 5.58
CA VAL A 653 14.01 26.67 5.71
C VAL A 653 15.37 27.37 5.57
N PRO A 654 16.27 27.25 6.57
CA PRO A 654 17.56 27.92 6.54
C PRO A 654 18.35 27.61 5.26
N PRO A 655 18.85 28.63 4.54
CA PRO A 655 19.64 28.39 3.34
C PRO A 655 20.98 27.75 3.73
N SER A 656 21.39 26.75 2.94
CA SER A 656 22.72 26.15 3.05
C SER A 656 23.81 27.15 2.67
N TYR A 657 23.50 28.09 1.78
CA TYR A 657 24.34 29.24 1.46
C TYR A 657 23.51 30.40 0.91
N ALA A 658 23.82 31.62 1.34
CA ALA A 658 23.16 32.83 0.86
C ALA A 658 24.14 34.01 0.82
N ARG A 659 24.18 34.72 -0.31
CA ARG A 659 24.84 36.01 -0.47
C ARG A 659 23.95 36.95 -1.25
N THR A 660 23.69 38.13 -0.67
CA THR A 660 22.92 39.20 -1.31
C THR A 660 23.80 40.06 -2.21
N PRO A 661 23.22 40.81 -3.16
CA PRO A 661 23.95 41.79 -3.97
C PRO A 661 24.79 42.77 -3.14
N SER A 662 24.24 43.28 -2.03
CA SER A 662 24.95 44.22 -1.14
C SER A 662 26.16 43.61 -0.45
N GLN A 663 26.10 42.32 -0.08
CA GLN A 663 27.23 41.60 0.52
C GLN A 663 28.35 41.35 -0.51
N ILE A 664 28.00 41.08 -1.77
CA ILE A 664 29.00 40.96 -2.83
C ILE A 664 29.67 42.30 -3.11
N ALA A 665 28.89 43.39 -3.14
CA ALA A 665 29.41 44.73 -3.35
C ALA A 665 30.29 45.22 -2.18
N SER A 666 30.05 44.78 -0.93
CA SER A 666 30.91 45.15 0.20
C SER A 666 32.26 44.42 0.18
N ASP A 667 32.29 43.17 -0.26
CA ASP A 667 33.52 42.35 -0.28
C ASP A 667 34.50 42.80 -1.40
N SER A 668 34.01 43.49 -2.43
CA SER A 668 34.86 44.12 -3.45
C SER A 668 35.48 45.46 -3.01
N CYS A 669 35.10 45.99 -1.84
CA CYS A 669 35.53 47.30 -1.33
C CYS A 669 36.49 47.26 -0.10
N GLY A 670 36.90 46.11 0.45
CA GLY A 670 37.97 46.10 1.47
C GLY A 670 38.14 44.83 2.32
N CYS A 671 39.38 44.33 2.36
CA CYS A 671 40.06 43.45 3.33
C CYS A 671 39.27 42.62 4.39
N SER A 672 39.48 41.29 4.27
CA SER A 672 39.54 40.25 5.32
C SER A 672 38.27 39.83 6.08
N CYS A 673 37.81 38.59 5.87
CA CYS A 673 37.77 37.54 6.90
C CYS A 673 37.43 36.15 6.36
N LYS A 674 38.14 35.17 6.93
CA LYS A 674 38.12 33.69 6.89
C LYS A 674 37.08 32.98 6.02
N LYS A 675 37.61 32.14 5.10
CA LYS A 675 36.92 30.94 4.60
C LYS A 675 36.48 30.09 5.80
N SER A 676 35.19 29.91 5.99
CA SER A 676 34.68 28.76 6.76
C SER A 676 35.17 27.51 6.03
N ASP A 677 35.86 26.63 6.74
CA ASP A 677 36.16 25.30 6.25
C ASP A 677 34.81 24.61 5.96
N GLY A 678 34.64 24.12 4.74
CA GLY A 678 33.39 23.51 4.26
C GLY A 678 33.07 22.16 4.92
N SER A 679 33.39 22.00 6.21
CA SER A 679 33.19 20.81 7.02
C SER A 679 31.89 20.83 7.83
N SER A 680 31.28 22.01 8.02
CA SER A 680 30.02 22.17 8.76
C SER A 680 29.01 23.02 7.99
N VAL A 681 28.38 22.44 6.98
CA VAL A 681 27.03 22.85 6.64
C VAL A 681 26.14 22.16 7.67
N GLN A 682 25.21 22.87 8.31
CA GLN A 682 24.11 22.19 9.01
C GLN A 682 23.36 21.38 7.94
N VAL A 683 23.74 20.10 7.80
CA VAL A 683 23.12 19.11 6.92
C VAL A 683 21.77 18.76 7.48
#